data_AF-A0A814RNK1-F1
#
_entry.id   AF-A0A814RNK1-F1
#
_cell.length_a   1.000
_cell.length_b   1.000
_cell.length_c   1.000
_cell.angle_alpha   90.00
_cell.angle_beta   90.00
_cell.angle_gamma   90.00
#
_symmetry.space_group_name_H-M   'P 1'
#
loop_
_entity.id
_entity.type
_entity.pdbx_description
1 polymer ?
#
loop_
_entity_poly.entity_id
_entity_poly.type
_entity_poly.pdbx_seq_one_letter_code
_entity_poly.pdbx_strand_id
1 'polypeptide(L)'
;MSLLDQNWGGLGGGDDDALDDNQQGRQILTSRDGTLMLIECAPEMFESLANTMNTASSNTDDDDDDRELTTGFQVVMRACQRFYQSKIISNDKDLSGIILYGTEKNKNAFDFNHIYILHELAQPSAERIIQLENLSKKDTFQKTYNDLFGSTQSKGYSLNEALWTCSNLFSNSPQRLTIKRVFIFTCNDQPHASNLTLERQAKQRAKDLNDVGIQVEVFPILTETRTTFDYKKFFQDVLMLSDDELELRNSQAPTGRLNELLKLVYSKEHKKRAYCTVPFSLGTASDGTPLQLSVSVFNMVRPCTKPSKIKLDMKTNMETKTVTKHYLPETAEILMPSDIQYGIDVSNRRVLFDGDEIKAIKKFSDPGFEILGFKSLSCLLPHHYVKPGHFIYPDEKYVEGSACLFNALLKKCLEKQMFILCQFTARRSTPPRLVALIPQAEEVNKKDPSDRIASNGFHVHYLPYADDIRTLPKNDVARVPDEQVDVFKNVIRNLKFKYRSDKFENPALQTLWRNIEAAALNKDKPEEFADLTIPNEENQNKKVGSYITEIKQMFFPPDYVMGVTKRSSTKRKADSAATSSSTKRSKLDENVDVEAAARNNLLTKLTVPILKEYYLLMSHQTNSSAGLTVTANSSLSSSVGEHPNAITNRFYTYERVEEIVGFIQKLVTIKPEIAIICGSGLGGLAELVTDKIVIPYADIPHFPRSTVVGHRSNLVFGNLNGLYVVCMQGRFHPYEGYTTATCAFPVRVMRMLGAHTLIVTCAAGGVNKDFSVGDIMLIKDHLNFPNLAGNNPLIGHNDERYYLFSGPRFPPVGHAYDRAYLLKMKEVAKKHNVDLREGVYCGLGGPCYETIAEINMLRILGGDAVGMSTVHEVTLAAHCGFRTLGLALITNKCLWDYNTTYEPVHEDVIRISELKANELQQLIFDFVGFIKDHRT
;
A
#
# COMPACT_ATOMS: atom_id res chain seq x y z
N MET A 1 22.30 13.73 -17.04
CA MET A 1 21.61 13.89 -18.33
C MET A 1 20.70 12.68 -18.56
N SER A 2 19.66 12.54 -17.73
CA SER A 2 18.63 11.50 -17.85
C SER A 2 17.26 12.15 -17.65
N LEU A 3 16.83 12.86 -18.68
CA LEU A 3 15.41 13.15 -18.91
C LEU A 3 14.95 12.01 -19.80
N LEU A 4 13.90 11.29 -19.38
CA LEU A 4 13.02 10.39 -20.14
C LEU A 4 12.68 9.16 -19.30
N ASP A 5 11.78 9.36 -18.35
CA ASP A 5 10.83 8.34 -17.88
C ASP A 5 9.63 9.08 -17.28
N GLN A 6 8.97 9.92 -18.08
CA GLN A 6 7.67 10.50 -17.74
C GLN A 6 6.60 9.76 -18.55
N ASN A 7 5.94 8.82 -17.87
CA ASN A 7 4.69 8.23 -18.33
C ASN A 7 3.64 9.32 -18.46
N TRP A 8 3.02 9.41 -19.64
CA TRP A 8 1.80 10.20 -19.82
C TRP A 8 0.61 9.43 -19.24
N GLY A 9 0.44 9.54 -17.93
CA GLY A 9 -0.76 9.12 -17.20
C GLY A 9 -1.39 10.32 -16.52
N GLY A 10 -2.61 10.68 -16.93
CA GLY A 10 -3.53 11.46 -16.09
C GLY A 10 -3.49 12.98 -16.21
N LEU A 11 -4.34 13.52 -17.09
CA LEU A 11 -5.10 14.76 -16.80
C LEU A 11 -6.27 14.49 -15.82
N GLY A 12 -6.33 13.31 -15.21
CA GLY A 12 -7.19 13.01 -14.07
C GLY A 12 -6.31 12.93 -12.82
N GLY A 13 -6.67 13.68 -11.78
CA GLY A 13 -5.92 13.80 -10.52
C GLY A 13 -5.73 12.48 -9.78
N GLY A 14 -4.73 11.72 -10.19
CA GLY A 14 -4.10 10.64 -9.44
C GLY A 14 -2.70 11.06 -9.03
N ASP A 15 -2.36 10.84 -7.76
CA ASP A 15 -1.09 11.17 -7.11
C ASP A 15 0.13 10.41 -7.69
N ASP A 16 0.49 10.67 -8.95
CA ASP A 16 1.73 10.18 -9.56
C ASP A 16 2.96 11.04 -9.20
N ASP A 17 2.76 12.19 -8.53
CA ASP A 17 3.85 13.00 -7.95
C ASP A 17 4.69 12.22 -6.92
N ALA A 18 4.10 11.20 -6.27
CA ALA A 18 4.80 10.36 -5.29
C ALA A 18 5.86 9.43 -5.92
N LEU A 19 5.70 9.06 -7.20
CA LEU A 19 6.67 8.22 -7.92
C LEU A 19 7.89 9.03 -8.36
N ASP A 20 7.69 10.29 -8.71
CA ASP A 20 8.76 11.19 -9.19
C ASP A 20 9.63 11.71 -8.03
N ASP A 21 9.03 11.91 -6.84
CA ASP A 21 9.76 12.14 -5.58
C ASP A 21 10.68 10.95 -5.22
N ASN A 22 10.32 9.73 -5.62
CA ASN A 22 11.12 8.52 -5.39
C ASN A 22 12.30 8.37 -6.38
N GLN A 23 12.16 8.85 -7.62
CA GLN A 23 13.24 8.79 -8.61
C GLN A 23 14.35 9.84 -8.35
N GLN A 24 14.01 11.07 -7.94
CA GLN A 24 15.03 12.04 -7.52
C GLN A 24 15.56 11.77 -6.13
N GLY A 25 14.76 11.22 -5.21
CA GLY A 25 15.28 10.65 -3.97
C GLY A 25 16.40 9.65 -4.24
N ARG A 26 16.27 8.81 -5.28
CA ARG A 26 17.32 7.89 -5.75
C ARG A 26 18.55 8.56 -6.35
N GLN A 27 18.39 9.63 -7.13
CA GLN A 27 19.54 10.38 -7.67
C GLN A 27 20.27 11.20 -6.61
N ILE A 28 19.56 11.66 -5.57
CA ILE A 28 20.14 12.41 -4.45
C ILE A 28 20.77 11.44 -3.42
N LEU A 29 20.29 10.19 -3.32
CA LEU A 29 20.88 9.09 -2.54
C LEU A 29 22.27 8.60 -3.02
N THR A 30 22.93 9.26 -3.97
CA THR A 30 24.28 8.87 -4.43
C THR A 30 25.42 9.37 -3.55
N SER A 31 25.14 10.17 -2.51
CA SER A 31 26.15 10.62 -1.55
C SER A 31 26.54 9.47 -0.61
N ARG A 32 27.82 9.10 -0.61
CA ARG A 32 28.38 8.11 0.32
C ARG A 32 28.87 8.79 1.57
N ASP A 33 28.41 8.33 2.72
CA ASP A 33 28.92 8.77 4.02
C ASP A 33 29.92 7.74 4.57
N GLY A 34 30.91 8.23 5.31
CA GLY A 34 31.90 7.41 5.98
C GLY A 34 31.81 7.55 7.49
N THR A 35 31.62 6.44 8.18
CA THR A 35 31.56 6.38 9.65
C THR A 35 32.62 5.44 10.20
N LEU A 36 33.49 5.92 11.07
CA LEU A 36 34.45 5.12 11.82
C LEU A 36 34.02 5.03 13.28
N MET A 37 33.91 3.82 13.81
CA MET A 37 33.63 3.57 15.22
C MET A 37 34.96 3.28 15.91
N LEU A 38 35.39 4.22 16.75
CA LEU A 38 36.60 4.13 17.57
C LEU A 38 36.22 3.69 18.98
N ILE A 39 36.69 2.52 19.40
CA ILE A 39 36.26 1.86 20.62
C ILE A 39 37.44 1.70 21.56
N GLU A 40 37.28 2.18 22.79
CA GLU A 40 38.26 2.02 23.84
C GLU A 40 38.24 0.60 24.43
N CYS A 41 39.43 0.00 24.59
CA CYS A 41 39.63 -1.31 25.20
C CYS A 41 40.32 -1.23 26.57
N ALA A 42 39.95 -0.23 27.38
CA ALA A 42 40.44 -0.11 28.76
C ALA A 42 39.87 -1.23 29.65
N PRO A 43 40.58 -1.67 30.73
CA PRO A 43 40.07 -2.69 31.66
C PRO A 43 38.64 -2.40 32.15
N GLU A 44 38.34 -1.13 32.41
CA GLU A 44 37.06 -0.65 32.90
C GLU A 44 35.91 -0.94 31.93
N MET A 45 36.16 -0.97 30.61
CA MET A 45 35.14 -1.31 29.59
C MET A 45 34.68 -2.78 29.67
N PHE A 46 35.45 -3.65 30.35
CA PHE A 46 35.13 -5.06 30.54
C PHE A 46 34.48 -5.33 31.91
N GLU A 47 34.27 -4.30 32.73
CA GLU A 47 33.51 -4.39 33.97
C GLU A 47 32.00 -4.47 33.70
N SER A 48 31.25 -4.90 34.71
CA SER A 48 29.79 -4.89 34.64
C SER A 48 29.24 -3.47 34.52
N LEU A 49 28.06 -3.32 33.93
CA LEU A 49 27.37 -2.05 33.77
C LEU A 49 26.79 -1.54 35.11
N ALA A 50 26.83 -0.22 35.35
CA ALA A 50 26.44 0.41 36.61
C ALA A 50 24.96 0.22 37.03
N ASN A 51 24.07 -0.20 36.11
CA ASN A 51 22.60 -0.18 36.30
C ASN A 51 21.92 -1.55 36.34
N THR A 52 22.67 -2.65 36.45
CA THR A 52 22.12 -4.02 36.39
C THR A 52 21.41 -4.48 37.69
N MET A 53 21.54 -3.74 38.80
CA MET A 53 21.04 -4.21 40.11
C MET A 53 19.64 -3.70 40.54
N ASN A 54 18.97 -2.77 39.84
CA ASN A 54 17.80 -2.08 40.41
C ASN A 54 16.44 -2.22 39.68
N THR A 55 16.26 -3.13 38.73
CA THR A 55 14.92 -3.37 38.16
C THR A 55 14.65 -4.86 37.92
N ALA A 56 14.41 -5.61 39.00
CA ALA A 56 13.73 -6.90 38.98
C ALA A 56 12.19 -6.75 38.94
N SER A 57 11.64 -5.57 38.59
CA SER A 57 10.22 -5.24 38.81
C SER A 57 9.53 -4.47 37.68
N SER A 58 9.87 -4.72 36.41
CA SER A 58 9.00 -4.31 35.29
C SER A 58 8.73 -5.48 34.35
N ASN A 59 7.51 -6.02 34.44
CA ASN A 59 6.92 -6.96 33.49
C ASN A 59 6.65 -6.26 32.14
N THR A 60 7.69 -5.86 31.41
CA THR A 60 7.58 -5.58 29.99
C THR A 60 8.30 -6.69 29.24
N ASP A 61 7.60 -7.28 28.26
CA ASP A 61 8.09 -8.32 27.34
C ASP A 61 9.16 -7.77 26.38
N ASP A 62 10.08 -6.94 26.87
CA ASP A 62 11.17 -6.37 26.08
C ASP A 62 12.29 -7.43 25.97
N ASP A 63 12.50 -7.89 24.74
CA ASP A 63 13.56 -8.74 24.16
C ASP A 63 14.51 -9.48 25.16
N ASP A 64 14.43 -10.82 25.19
CA ASP A 64 15.32 -11.71 25.94
C ASP A 64 16.83 -11.52 25.62
N ASP A 65 17.16 -10.86 24.50
CA ASP A 65 18.53 -10.54 24.03
C ASP A 65 19.30 -9.59 24.96
N ASP A 66 18.64 -8.65 25.63
CA ASP A 66 19.32 -7.62 26.46
C ASP A 66 19.87 -8.20 27.79
N ARG A 67 19.40 -9.40 28.20
CA ARG A 67 19.84 -10.06 29.44
C ARG A 67 21.19 -10.79 29.31
N GLU A 68 21.67 -10.98 28.08
CA GLU A 68 22.96 -11.66 27.83
C GLU A 68 24.17 -10.72 27.91
N LEU A 69 23.96 -9.40 27.80
CA LEU A 69 25.04 -8.40 27.75
C LEU A 69 25.45 -7.98 29.17
N THR A 70 26.68 -8.32 29.55
CA THR A 70 27.18 -8.07 30.91
C THR A 70 28.13 -6.90 31.02
N THR A 71 28.91 -6.60 29.98
CA THR A 71 29.99 -5.58 30.02
C THR A 71 29.76 -4.42 29.06
N GLY A 72 30.42 -3.29 29.33
CA GLY A 72 30.38 -2.12 28.44
C GLY A 72 30.85 -2.42 27.02
N PHE A 73 31.92 -3.21 26.87
CA PHE A 73 32.43 -3.63 25.57
C PHE A 73 31.42 -4.49 24.79
N GLN A 74 30.74 -5.44 25.44
CA GLN A 74 29.71 -6.26 24.80
C GLN A 74 28.54 -5.41 24.28
N VAL A 75 28.10 -4.42 25.06
CA VAL A 75 27.05 -3.48 24.64
C VAL A 75 27.48 -2.69 23.41
N VAL A 76 28.73 -2.21 23.36
CA VAL A 76 29.25 -1.50 22.19
C VAL A 76 29.34 -2.42 20.97
N MET A 77 29.83 -3.66 21.10
CA MET A 77 29.89 -4.62 19.99
C MET A 77 28.49 -4.90 19.42
N ARG A 78 27.50 -5.12 20.29
CA ARG A 78 26.10 -5.34 19.89
C ARG A 78 25.50 -4.09 19.24
N ALA A 79 25.84 -2.90 19.74
CA ALA A 79 25.43 -1.64 19.13
C ALA A 79 26.04 -1.45 17.72
N CYS A 80 27.32 -1.77 17.53
CA CYS A 80 27.98 -1.78 16.23
C CYS A 80 27.33 -2.79 15.26
N GLN A 81 26.93 -3.96 15.75
CA GLN A 81 26.22 -4.97 14.96
C GLN A 81 24.87 -4.44 14.46
N ARG A 82 24.05 -3.91 15.36
CA ARG A 82 22.74 -3.31 15.04
C ARG A 82 22.90 -2.09 14.13
N PHE A 83 23.98 -1.32 14.28
CA PHE A 83 24.33 -0.23 13.38
C PHE A 83 24.63 -0.75 11.95
N TYR A 84 25.42 -1.82 11.80
CA TYR A 84 25.67 -2.43 10.49
C TYR A 84 24.40 -2.97 9.84
N GLN A 85 23.54 -3.66 10.59
CA GLN A 85 22.25 -4.13 10.10
C GLN A 85 21.35 -2.96 9.64
N SER A 86 21.25 -1.90 10.46
CA SER A 86 20.51 -0.69 10.10
C SER A 86 21.07 -0.01 8.85
N LYS A 87 22.40 0.02 8.66
CA LYS A 87 23.03 0.56 7.45
C LYS A 87 22.69 -0.22 6.18
N ILE A 88 22.66 -1.55 6.25
CA ILE A 88 22.22 -2.39 5.12
C ILE A 88 20.77 -2.07 4.73
N ILE A 89 19.92 -1.79 5.72
CA ILE A 89 18.50 -1.47 5.52
C ILE A 89 18.31 -0.05 4.95
N SER A 90 19.03 0.93 5.50
CA SER A 90 18.80 2.35 5.27
C SER A 90 19.60 2.93 4.10
N ASN A 91 20.88 2.56 3.95
CA ASN A 91 21.77 3.04 2.89
C ASN A 91 22.97 2.10 2.67
N ASP A 92 22.88 1.24 1.66
CA ASP A 92 23.88 0.22 1.31
C ASP A 92 25.21 0.80 0.77
N LYS A 93 25.24 2.08 0.40
CA LYS A 93 26.42 2.74 -0.18
C LYS A 93 27.34 3.40 0.85
N ASP A 94 26.91 3.49 2.11
CA ASP A 94 27.71 4.07 3.18
C ASP A 94 28.86 3.14 3.56
N LEU A 95 30.02 3.74 3.86
CA LEU A 95 31.20 3.02 4.30
C LEU A 95 31.31 3.09 5.81
N SER A 96 31.52 1.95 6.45
CA SER A 96 31.71 1.85 7.89
C SER A 96 32.98 1.08 8.23
N GLY A 97 33.66 1.50 9.29
CA GLY A 97 34.86 0.83 9.82
C GLY A 97 34.88 0.83 11.34
N ILE A 98 35.64 -0.09 11.93
CA ILE A 98 35.77 -0.26 13.39
C ILE A 98 37.26 -0.31 13.74
N ILE A 99 37.66 0.50 14.71
CA ILE A 99 39.01 0.62 15.21
C ILE A 99 38.96 0.44 16.73
N LEU A 100 39.79 -0.45 17.24
CA LEU A 100 39.98 -0.66 18.67
C LEU A 100 41.29 0.02 19.09
N TYR A 101 41.27 0.73 20.22
CA TYR A 101 42.48 1.31 20.80
C TYR A 101 42.61 0.92 22.28
N GLY A 102 43.84 0.64 22.72
CA GLY A 102 44.11 0.03 24.03
C GLY A 102 44.24 -1.50 24.00
N THR A 103 44.42 -2.11 22.82
CA THR A 103 44.67 -3.55 22.66
C THR A 103 46.13 -3.91 22.93
N GLU A 104 46.45 -5.16 23.27
CA GLU A 104 47.86 -5.59 23.39
C GLU A 104 48.49 -5.74 22.00
N LYS A 105 47.76 -6.38 21.07
CA LYS A 105 48.17 -6.52 19.67
C LYS A 105 47.85 -5.25 18.88
N ASN A 106 48.67 -4.94 17.89
CA ASN A 106 48.44 -3.85 16.95
C ASN A 106 48.24 -4.36 15.52
N LYS A 107 47.39 -3.66 14.76
CA LYS A 107 47.15 -3.92 13.34
C LYS A 107 46.72 -2.61 12.67
N ASN A 108 47.69 -1.85 12.17
CA ASN A 108 47.45 -0.60 11.46
C ASN A 108 48.61 -0.30 10.50
N ALA A 109 48.39 0.59 9.52
CA ALA A 109 49.33 0.86 8.43
C ALA A 109 50.66 1.49 8.87
N PHE A 110 50.74 2.00 10.11
CA PHE A 110 51.89 2.77 10.61
C PHE A 110 52.52 2.12 11.84
N ASP A 111 52.12 0.89 12.14
CA ASP A 111 52.62 0.09 13.25
C ASP A 111 52.53 0.79 14.62
N PHE A 112 51.54 1.68 14.80
CA PHE A 112 51.30 2.29 16.11
C PHE A 112 50.91 1.23 17.14
N ASN A 113 51.49 1.34 18.34
CA ASN A 113 51.24 0.41 19.42
C ASN A 113 49.79 0.52 19.91
N HIS A 114 49.21 -0.60 20.34
CA HIS A 114 47.88 -0.66 20.94
C HIS A 114 46.69 -0.19 20.08
N ILE A 115 46.86 -0.11 18.75
CA ILE A 115 45.80 0.25 17.81
C ILE A 115 45.55 -0.91 16.85
N TYR A 116 44.32 -1.41 16.84
CA TYR A 116 43.90 -2.54 16.01
C TYR A 116 42.72 -2.15 15.11
N ILE A 117 42.92 -2.19 13.79
CA ILE A 117 41.84 -2.01 12.81
C ILE A 117 41.09 -3.34 12.66
N LEU A 118 39.92 -3.41 13.27
CA LEU A 118 39.04 -4.59 13.17
C LEU A 118 38.41 -4.66 11.78
N HIS A 119 37.77 -3.57 11.35
CA HIS A 119 37.17 -3.44 10.03
C HIS A 119 37.70 -2.19 9.32
N GLU A 120 38.29 -2.37 8.14
CA GLU A 120 38.59 -1.26 7.24
C GLU A 120 37.32 -0.58 6.73
N LEU A 121 37.47 0.66 6.28
CA LEU A 121 36.40 1.50 5.77
C LEU A 121 35.83 0.93 4.46
N ALA A 122 34.76 0.13 4.58
CA ALA A 122 34.08 -0.50 3.45
C ALA A 122 32.58 -0.66 3.76
N GLN A 123 31.81 -1.18 2.80
CA GLN A 123 30.39 -1.45 3.02
C GLN A 123 30.20 -2.54 4.10
N PRO A 124 29.20 -2.41 4.99
CA PRO A 124 28.83 -3.48 5.91
C PRO A 124 28.48 -4.77 5.15
N SER A 125 28.96 -5.91 5.63
CA SER A 125 28.72 -7.22 5.03
C SER A 125 28.23 -8.21 6.09
N ALA A 126 27.61 -9.30 5.62
CA ALA A 126 27.13 -10.38 6.47
C ALA A 126 28.26 -10.98 7.33
N GLU A 127 29.45 -11.18 6.74
CA GLU A 127 30.65 -11.68 7.44
C GLU A 127 31.08 -10.76 8.60
N ARG A 128 31.08 -9.45 8.38
CA ARG A 128 31.41 -8.46 9.40
C ARG A 128 30.41 -8.46 10.56
N ILE A 129 29.13 -8.69 10.26
CA ILE A 129 28.07 -8.80 11.27
C ILE A 129 28.27 -10.05 12.13
N ILE A 130 28.59 -11.20 11.51
CA ILE A 130 28.92 -12.45 12.24
C ILE A 130 30.14 -12.26 13.15
N GLN A 131 31.16 -11.57 12.65
CA GLN A 131 32.37 -11.30 13.43
C GLN A 131 32.06 -10.50 14.70
N LEU A 132 31.19 -9.49 14.62
CA LEU A 132 30.74 -8.72 15.78
C LEU A 132 29.85 -9.54 16.72
N GLU A 133 28.97 -10.38 16.19
CA GLU A 133 28.11 -11.26 17.00
C GLU A 133 28.95 -12.23 17.85
N ASN A 134 30.00 -12.80 17.28
CA ASN A 134 30.91 -13.69 18.00
C ASN A 134 31.71 -12.95 19.09
N LEU A 135 31.95 -11.65 18.92
CA LEU A 135 32.59 -10.79 19.91
C LEU A 135 31.64 -10.26 20.99
N SER A 136 30.33 -10.52 20.89
CA SER A 136 29.36 -10.17 21.94
C SER A 136 28.85 -11.38 22.75
N LYS A 137 29.05 -12.62 22.29
CA LYS A 137 28.51 -13.84 22.93
C LYS A 137 29.07 -14.08 24.33
N LYS A 138 28.18 -14.16 25.33
CA LYS A 138 28.51 -14.24 26.76
C LYS A 138 29.51 -15.35 27.12
N ASP A 139 29.32 -16.56 26.60
CA ASP A 139 30.11 -17.74 27.00
C ASP A 139 31.52 -17.78 26.39
N THR A 140 31.74 -17.11 25.25
CA THR A 140 33.00 -17.17 24.49
C THR A 140 33.75 -15.85 24.42
N PHE A 141 33.09 -14.73 24.76
CA PHE A 141 33.58 -13.37 24.57
C PHE A 141 35.03 -13.15 25.04
N GLN A 142 35.31 -13.41 26.32
CA GLN A 142 36.64 -13.11 26.89
C GLN A 142 37.75 -13.93 26.22
N LYS A 143 37.46 -15.19 25.89
CA LYS A 143 38.41 -16.07 25.20
C LYS A 143 38.67 -15.57 23.78
N THR A 144 37.60 -15.29 23.03
CA THR A 144 37.68 -14.76 21.66
C THR A 144 38.41 -13.42 21.61
N TYR A 145 38.18 -12.54 22.58
CA TYR A 145 38.89 -11.27 22.69
C TYR A 145 40.39 -11.48 22.93
N ASN A 146 40.75 -12.28 23.93
CA ASN A 146 42.15 -12.52 24.28
C ASN A 146 42.93 -13.18 23.13
N ASP A 147 42.30 -14.11 22.41
CA ASP A 147 42.91 -14.78 21.25
C ASP A 147 43.20 -13.77 20.11
N LEU A 148 42.27 -12.86 19.83
CA LEU A 148 42.36 -11.93 18.70
C LEU A 148 43.17 -10.66 19.01
N PHE A 149 43.02 -10.08 20.20
CA PHE A 149 43.52 -8.74 20.54
C PHE A 149 44.52 -8.73 21.70
N GLY A 150 44.66 -9.85 22.42
CA GLY A 150 45.50 -9.99 23.59
C GLY A 150 44.85 -9.47 24.89
N SER A 151 45.67 -9.15 25.89
CA SER A 151 45.25 -8.72 27.22
C SER A 151 44.62 -7.32 27.22
N THR A 152 43.70 -7.10 28.15
CA THR A 152 43.04 -5.81 28.41
C THR A 152 43.89 -4.86 29.26
N GLN A 153 45.05 -5.29 29.74
CA GLN A 153 45.91 -4.53 30.68
C GLN A 153 46.93 -3.60 30.02
N SER A 154 46.74 -3.25 28.75
CA SER A 154 47.67 -2.40 28.00
C SER A 154 47.70 -0.98 28.58
N LYS A 155 48.90 -0.47 28.89
CA LYS A 155 49.11 0.90 29.42
C LYS A 155 49.86 1.74 28.39
N GLY A 156 49.54 3.03 28.32
CA GLY A 156 50.27 4.00 27.49
C GLY A 156 49.80 4.12 26.03
N TYR A 157 48.57 3.67 25.71
CA TYR A 157 47.96 3.93 24.41
C TYR A 157 47.58 5.40 24.23
N SER A 158 47.62 5.92 23.00
CA SER A 158 47.45 7.34 22.69
C SER A 158 46.20 7.61 21.86
N LEU A 159 45.34 8.53 22.32
CA LEU A 159 44.15 8.95 21.58
C LEU A 159 44.53 9.75 20.32
N ASN A 160 45.64 10.48 20.36
CA ASN A 160 46.17 11.19 19.19
C ASN A 160 46.48 10.22 18.03
N GLU A 161 47.18 9.12 18.33
CA GLU A 161 47.53 8.11 17.34
C GLU A 161 46.28 7.44 16.76
N ALA A 162 45.29 7.13 17.60
CA ALA A 162 44.01 6.57 17.18
C ALA A 162 43.23 7.51 16.26
N LEU A 163 43.12 8.79 16.60
CA LEU A 163 42.51 9.83 15.77
C LEU A 163 43.26 10.02 14.45
N TRP A 164 44.58 9.87 14.46
CA TRP A 164 45.38 9.93 13.24
C TRP A 164 45.12 8.72 12.33
N THR A 165 45.02 7.50 12.89
CA THR A 165 44.60 6.32 12.13
C THR A 165 43.22 6.52 11.49
N CYS A 166 42.27 7.14 12.20
CA CYS A 166 40.96 7.49 11.65
C CYS A 166 41.07 8.43 10.45
N SER A 167 41.87 9.50 10.57
CA SER A 167 42.11 10.45 9.48
C SER A 167 42.69 9.76 8.26
N ASN A 168 43.65 8.85 8.44
CA ASN A 168 44.31 8.14 7.35
C ASN A 168 43.34 7.22 6.60
N LEU A 169 42.46 6.52 7.30
CA LEU A 169 41.45 5.66 6.68
C LEU A 169 40.47 6.45 5.81
N PHE A 170 40.10 7.67 6.22
CA PHE A 170 39.31 8.55 5.36
C PHE A 170 40.06 9.08 4.15
N SER A 171 41.35 9.36 4.28
CA SER A 171 42.20 9.82 3.17
C SER A 171 42.48 8.71 2.15
N ASN A 172 42.64 7.47 2.60
CA ASN A 172 42.91 6.31 1.74
C ASN A 172 41.64 5.64 1.20
N SER A 173 40.47 6.22 1.44
CA SER A 173 39.23 5.68 0.89
C SER A 173 39.25 5.77 -0.64
N PRO A 174 38.98 4.67 -1.38
CA PRO A 174 38.96 4.70 -2.85
C PRO A 174 37.76 5.50 -3.41
N GLN A 175 36.88 6.00 -2.54
CA GLN A 175 35.61 6.62 -2.91
C GLN A 175 35.52 8.01 -2.27
N ARG A 176 34.93 8.97 -3.01
CA ARG A 176 34.71 10.32 -2.48
C ARG A 176 33.56 10.31 -1.47
N LEU A 177 33.88 10.59 -0.21
CA LEU A 177 32.92 10.68 0.89
C LEU A 177 32.37 12.09 1.01
N THR A 178 31.06 12.20 1.21
CA THR A 178 30.36 13.48 1.40
C THR A 178 30.48 13.93 2.85
N ILE A 179 30.33 12.98 3.78
CA ILE A 179 30.44 13.22 5.21
C ILE A 179 31.42 12.20 5.81
N LYS A 180 32.28 12.66 6.72
CA LYS A 180 33.27 11.85 7.42
C LYS A 180 33.05 12.00 8.93
N ARG A 181 32.82 10.90 9.64
CA ARG A 181 32.53 10.94 11.09
C ARG A 181 33.26 9.87 11.88
N VAL A 182 33.67 10.23 13.10
CA VAL A 182 34.28 9.34 14.07
C VAL A 182 33.39 9.28 15.30
N PHE A 183 32.91 8.09 15.63
CA PHE A 183 32.14 7.79 16.83
C PHE A 183 33.06 7.17 17.87
N ILE A 184 33.30 7.86 18.98
CA ILE A 184 34.18 7.41 20.06
C ILE A 184 33.32 6.78 21.15
N PHE A 185 33.58 5.52 21.47
CA PHE A 185 32.96 4.80 22.58
C PHE A 185 33.99 4.61 23.70
N THR A 186 33.73 5.22 24.86
CA THR A 186 34.70 5.29 25.97
C THR A 186 33.97 5.39 27.32
N CYS A 187 34.56 4.80 28.37
CA CYS A 187 34.13 5.00 29.75
C CYS A 187 35.03 6.00 30.51
N ASN A 188 36.08 6.52 29.87
CA ASN A 188 37.07 7.39 30.48
C ASN A 188 36.80 8.85 30.10
N ASP A 189 36.34 9.64 31.06
CA ASP A 189 36.03 11.06 30.90
C ASP A 189 37.27 11.98 30.81
N GLN A 190 38.45 11.47 31.19
CA GLN A 190 39.71 12.20 31.16
C GLN A 190 40.88 11.30 30.70
N PRO A 191 40.93 10.92 29.41
CA PRO A 191 42.08 10.22 28.86
C PRO A 191 43.35 11.04 29.04
N HIS A 192 44.48 10.37 29.30
CA HIS A 192 45.80 10.97 29.52
C HIS A 192 45.94 11.87 30.77
N ALA A 193 45.10 11.71 31.80
CA ALA A 193 45.20 12.48 33.04
C ALA A 193 46.61 12.48 33.69
N SER A 194 47.39 11.41 33.49
CA SER A 194 48.77 11.30 33.96
C SER A 194 49.82 11.93 33.05
N ASN A 195 49.49 12.30 31.80
CA ASN A 195 50.44 12.81 30.81
C ASN A 195 49.87 13.99 29.99
N LEU A 196 50.16 15.20 30.46
CA LEU A 196 49.73 16.47 29.85
C LEU A 196 50.18 16.65 28.39
N THR A 197 51.28 16.03 27.97
CA THR A 197 51.77 16.12 26.59
C THR A 197 50.84 15.37 25.63
N LEU A 198 50.45 14.14 26.00
CA LEU A 198 49.51 13.34 25.20
C LEU A 198 48.11 13.98 25.18
N GLU A 199 47.69 14.58 26.29
CA GLU A 199 46.43 15.32 26.38
C GLU A 199 46.37 16.47 25.36
N ARG A 200 47.40 17.33 25.33
CA ARG A 200 47.49 18.46 24.39
C ARG A 200 47.54 17.99 22.93
N GLN A 201 48.29 16.93 22.66
CA GLN A 201 48.37 16.35 21.31
C GLN A 201 47.01 15.83 20.84
N ALA A 202 46.26 15.14 21.70
CA ALA A 202 44.93 14.63 21.37
C ALA A 202 43.93 15.76 21.09
N LYS A 203 43.91 16.82 21.92
CA LYS A 203 43.07 18.01 21.71
C LYS A 203 43.39 18.73 20.41
N GLN A 204 44.68 18.95 20.13
CA GLN A 204 45.11 19.57 18.87
C GLN A 204 44.70 18.70 17.66
N ARG A 205 44.86 17.38 17.75
CA ARG A 205 44.48 16.48 16.66
C ARG A 205 42.98 16.48 16.38
N ALA A 206 42.15 16.54 17.42
CA ALA A 206 40.71 16.67 17.27
C ALA A 206 40.32 17.97 16.54
N LYS A 207 41.01 19.08 16.84
CA LYS A 207 40.85 20.35 16.11
C LYS A 207 41.23 20.20 14.64
N ASP A 208 42.39 19.60 14.34
CA ASP A 208 42.84 19.37 12.97
C ASP A 208 41.82 18.52 12.18
N LEU A 209 41.20 17.52 12.82
CA LEU A 209 40.14 16.71 12.20
C LEU A 209 38.91 17.57 11.84
N ASN A 210 38.48 18.44 12.75
CA ASN A 210 37.35 19.33 12.52
C ASN A 210 37.62 20.31 11.37
N ASP A 211 38.85 20.85 11.27
CA ASP A 211 39.29 21.74 10.19
C ASP A 211 39.30 21.02 8.82
N VAL A 212 39.61 19.72 8.81
CA VAL A 212 39.53 18.85 7.61
C VAL A 212 38.07 18.42 7.30
N GLY A 213 37.11 18.78 8.15
CA GLY A 213 35.70 18.46 8.00
C GLY A 213 35.31 17.05 8.47
N ILE A 214 36.13 16.43 9.32
CA ILE A 214 35.83 15.16 10.00
C ILE A 214 35.16 15.48 11.34
N GLN A 215 33.92 15.00 11.49
CA GLN A 215 33.13 15.24 12.70
C GLN A 215 33.45 14.18 13.76
N VAL A 216 33.70 14.60 14.99
CA VAL A 216 33.93 13.69 16.12
C VAL A 216 32.72 13.74 17.04
N GLU A 217 32.22 12.58 17.44
CA GLU A 217 31.14 12.44 18.43
C GLU A 217 31.54 11.41 19.47
N VAL A 218 31.18 11.65 20.74
CA VAL A 218 31.58 10.82 21.88
C VAL A 218 30.34 10.24 22.55
N PHE A 219 30.34 8.92 22.72
CA PHE A 219 29.31 8.12 23.37
C PHE A 219 29.88 7.54 24.68
N PRO A 220 29.50 8.11 25.83
CA PRO A 220 30.02 7.67 27.12
C PRO A 220 29.41 6.33 27.51
N ILE A 221 30.20 5.42 28.05
CA ILE A 221 29.74 4.11 28.55
C ILE A 221 29.92 4.09 30.07
N LEU A 222 28.84 3.84 30.82
CA LEU A 222 28.91 3.75 32.28
C LEU A 222 29.18 2.33 32.76
N THR A 223 30.16 2.20 33.65
CA THR A 223 30.58 0.93 34.26
C THR A 223 30.44 1.01 35.77
N GLU A 224 30.54 -0.12 36.48
CA GLU A 224 30.46 -0.17 37.95
C GLU A 224 31.40 0.83 38.64
N THR A 225 32.62 1.01 38.12
CA THR A 225 33.60 1.96 38.67
C THR A 225 33.42 3.39 38.17
N ARG A 226 32.85 3.58 36.98
CA ARG A 226 32.64 4.89 36.33
C ARG A 226 31.15 5.14 36.12
N THR A 227 30.49 5.61 37.18
CA THR A 227 29.04 5.84 37.22
C THR A 227 28.60 7.20 36.67
N THR A 228 29.55 8.11 36.43
CA THR A 228 29.30 9.43 35.83
C THR A 228 30.35 9.73 34.75
N PHE A 229 29.99 10.58 33.80
CA PHE A 229 30.87 11.01 32.72
C PHE A 229 30.81 12.53 32.59
N ASP A 230 31.93 13.22 32.79
CA ASP A 230 32.00 14.68 32.75
C ASP A 230 32.70 15.16 31.47
N TYR A 231 31.92 15.73 30.55
CA TYR A 231 32.45 16.28 29.29
C TYR A 231 33.43 17.45 29.52
N LYS A 232 33.30 18.19 30.62
CA LYS A 232 34.11 19.39 30.90
C LYS A 232 35.59 19.08 31.11
N LYS A 233 35.93 17.88 31.59
CA LYS A 233 37.32 17.54 31.94
C LYS A 233 38.24 17.48 30.72
N PHE A 234 37.78 16.88 29.63
CA PHE A 234 38.60 16.66 28.43
C PHE A 234 37.81 16.85 27.12
N PHE A 235 36.61 16.27 27.02
CA PHE A 235 35.88 16.20 25.76
C PHE A 235 35.21 17.49 25.31
N GLN A 236 35.05 18.49 26.18
CA GLN A 236 34.59 19.84 25.80
C GLN A 236 35.48 20.44 24.69
N ASP A 237 36.79 20.36 24.87
CA ASP A 237 37.78 20.86 23.92
C ASP A 237 37.86 19.99 22.66
N VAL A 238 37.66 18.67 22.80
CA VAL A 238 37.69 17.73 21.66
C VAL A 238 36.49 17.92 20.74
N LEU A 239 35.31 18.17 21.32
CA LEU A 239 34.05 18.34 20.61
C LEU A 239 33.77 19.80 20.24
N MET A 240 34.56 20.75 20.73
CA MET A 240 34.39 22.20 20.52
C MET A 240 32.99 22.69 20.92
N LEU A 241 32.47 22.21 22.06
CA LEU A 241 31.11 22.52 22.51
C LEU A 241 31.01 23.95 23.07
N SER A 242 29.92 24.63 22.72
CA SER A 242 29.50 25.85 23.42
C SER A 242 29.00 25.55 24.84
N ASP A 243 28.96 26.55 25.72
CA ASP A 243 28.50 26.37 27.11
C ASP A 243 27.05 25.85 27.17
N ASP A 244 26.17 26.36 26.30
CA ASP A 244 24.77 25.89 26.18
C ASP A 244 24.68 24.42 25.72
N GLU A 245 25.55 23.98 24.81
CA GLU A 245 25.61 22.59 24.34
C GLU A 245 26.21 21.65 25.37
N LEU A 246 27.17 22.13 26.17
CA LEU A 246 27.78 21.39 27.24
C LEU A 246 26.77 21.10 28.36
N GLU A 247 25.99 22.11 28.77
CA GLU A 247 24.90 21.94 29.74
C GLU A 247 23.85 20.95 29.23
N LEU A 248 23.47 21.06 27.94
CA LEU A 248 22.54 20.12 27.33
C LEU A 248 23.08 18.69 27.33
N ARG A 249 24.37 18.48 27.02
CA ARG A 249 25.00 17.14 27.01
C ARG A 249 25.17 16.55 28.42
N ASN A 250 25.51 17.38 29.41
CA ASN A 250 25.61 16.93 30.80
C ASN A 250 24.24 16.64 31.45
N SER A 251 23.15 17.21 30.91
CA SER A 251 21.78 16.91 31.34
C SER A 251 21.21 15.60 30.77
N GLN A 252 21.94 14.93 29.86
CA GLN A 252 21.51 13.69 29.21
C GLN A 252 21.67 12.51 30.19
N ALA A 253 20.67 11.64 30.24
CA ALA A 253 20.75 10.43 31.05
C ALA A 253 21.89 9.53 30.52
N PRO A 254 22.73 8.97 31.41
CA PRO A 254 23.94 8.33 30.96
C PRO A 254 23.70 6.91 30.43
N THR A 255 24.50 6.53 29.43
CA THR A 255 24.33 5.34 28.60
C THR A 255 24.74 4.07 29.35
N GLY A 256 23.75 3.30 29.82
CA GLY A 256 23.96 1.98 30.43
C GLY A 256 23.21 0.84 29.74
N ARG A 257 22.20 1.15 28.91
CA ARG A 257 21.38 0.15 28.19
C ARG A 257 21.62 0.22 26.68
N LEU A 258 21.57 -0.94 26.01
CA LEU A 258 21.75 -1.05 24.56
C LEU A 258 20.78 -0.12 23.80
N ASN A 259 19.50 -0.14 24.17
CA ASN A 259 18.47 0.67 23.52
C ASN A 259 18.68 2.20 23.67
N GLU A 260 19.25 2.65 24.78
CA GLU A 260 19.59 4.07 24.99
C GLU A 260 20.80 4.46 24.14
N LEU A 261 21.84 3.62 24.11
CA LEU A 261 23.00 3.82 23.27
C LEU A 261 22.63 3.87 21.79
N LEU A 262 21.79 2.94 21.33
CA LEU A 262 21.31 2.90 19.95
C LEU A 262 20.54 4.17 19.57
N LYS A 263 19.66 4.68 20.45
CA LYS A 263 18.95 5.94 20.20
C LYS A 263 19.91 7.11 20.03
N LEU A 264 20.94 7.21 20.88
CA LEU A 264 21.95 8.26 20.76
C LEU A 264 22.74 8.12 19.46
N VAL A 265 23.23 6.91 19.14
CA VAL A 265 23.97 6.63 17.90
C VAL A 265 23.14 7.00 16.68
N TYR A 266 21.88 6.56 16.60
CA TYR A 266 20.98 6.87 15.49
C TYR A 266 20.61 8.36 15.41
N SER A 267 20.46 9.06 16.55
CA SER A 267 20.20 10.50 16.57
C SER A 267 21.35 11.32 15.97
N LYS A 268 22.59 10.83 16.12
CA LYS A 268 23.81 11.44 15.61
C LYS A 268 24.24 10.89 14.25
N GLU A 269 23.60 9.82 13.78
CA GLU A 269 23.85 9.22 12.47
C GLU A 269 23.23 10.01 11.32
N HIS A 270 22.07 10.64 11.49
CA HIS A 270 21.43 11.35 10.39
C HIS A 270 21.72 12.85 10.47
N LYS A 271 22.53 13.37 9.53
CA LYS A 271 22.63 14.82 9.35
C LYS A 271 21.33 15.33 8.76
N LYS A 272 20.89 16.52 9.21
CA LYS A 272 19.77 17.25 8.61
C LYS A 272 19.99 17.37 7.10
N ARG A 273 19.15 16.70 6.31
CA ARG A 273 19.21 16.72 4.86
C ARG A 273 18.01 17.49 4.33
N ALA A 274 18.26 18.66 3.75
CA ALA A 274 17.21 19.43 3.09
C ALA A 274 16.75 18.68 1.83
N TYR A 275 15.43 18.55 1.67
CA TYR A 275 14.78 18.12 0.44
C TYR A 275 15.03 19.14 -0.68
N CYS A 276 14.84 20.42 -0.37
CA CYS A 276 15.27 21.54 -1.21
C CYS A 276 15.52 22.78 -0.35
N THR A 277 16.31 23.71 -0.88
CA THR A 277 16.43 25.07 -0.32
C THR A 277 15.79 26.02 -1.31
N VAL A 278 14.83 26.81 -0.85
CA VAL A 278 14.01 27.68 -1.69
C VAL A 278 13.83 29.05 -1.03
N PRO A 279 13.63 30.12 -1.82
CA PRO A 279 13.28 31.42 -1.27
C PRO A 279 11.85 31.40 -0.70
N PHE A 280 11.66 32.09 0.41
CA PHE A 280 10.36 32.43 0.98
C PHE A 280 10.13 33.92 0.81
N SER A 281 9.27 34.27 -0.14
CA SER A 281 8.89 35.62 -0.51
C SER A 281 7.73 36.12 0.37
N LEU A 282 7.97 37.28 0.99
CA LEU A 282 6.97 38.03 1.76
C LEU A 282 6.30 39.13 0.91
N GLY A 283 6.71 39.29 -0.36
CA GLY A 283 6.26 40.34 -1.28
C GLY A 283 7.39 41.28 -1.66
N THR A 284 7.03 42.43 -2.23
CA THR A 284 7.97 43.49 -2.62
C THR A 284 7.85 44.67 -1.66
N ALA A 285 8.97 45.19 -1.17
CA ALA A 285 9.01 46.42 -0.39
C ALA A 285 8.63 47.64 -1.26
N SER A 286 8.37 48.78 -0.61
CA SER A 286 7.91 50.02 -1.26
C SER A 286 8.90 50.60 -2.28
N ASP A 287 10.17 50.21 -2.21
CA ASP A 287 11.25 50.59 -3.13
C ASP A 287 11.43 49.60 -4.30
N GLY A 288 10.56 48.58 -4.39
CA GLY A 288 10.63 47.54 -5.42
C GLY A 288 11.59 46.39 -5.10
N THR A 289 12.24 46.39 -3.94
CA THR A 289 13.12 45.28 -3.54
C THR A 289 12.28 44.07 -3.09
N PRO A 290 12.59 42.85 -3.56
CA PRO A 290 11.87 41.65 -3.12
C PRO A 290 12.29 41.30 -1.69
N LEU A 291 11.32 41.30 -0.77
CA LEU A 291 11.54 40.89 0.63
C LEU A 291 11.49 39.36 0.69
N GLN A 292 12.66 38.72 0.67
CA GLN A 292 12.79 37.27 0.65
C GLN A 292 13.74 36.80 1.75
N LEU A 293 13.42 35.65 2.33
CA LEU A 293 14.31 34.93 3.24
C LEU A 293 14.57 33.53 2.68
N SER A 294 15.69 32.91 3.02
CA SER A 294 16.01 31.55 2.55
C SER A 294 15.56 30.51 3.57
N VAL A 295 14.83 29.48 3.10
CA VAL A 295 14.41 28.34 3.91
C VAL A 295 14.85 27.02 3.30
N SER A 296 15.32 26.14 4.18
CA SER A 296 15.49 24.73 3.86
C SER A 296 14.22 23.96 4.21
N VAL A 297 13.74 23.15 3.27
CA VAL A 297 12.59 22.25 3.41
C VAL A 297 13.10 20.87 3.78
N PHE A 298 12.53 20.24 4.80
CA PHE A 298 12.92 18.92 5.31
C PHE A 298 11.73 17.96 5.28
N ASN A 299 12.01 16.69 4.99
CA ASN A 299 11.04 15.61 5.10
C ASN A 299 11.23 14.93 6.46
N MET A 300 10.36 15.25 7.42
CA MET A 300 10.42 14.64 8.76
C MET A 300 9.88 13.21 8.78
N VAL A 301 8.90 12.92 7.92
CA VAL A 301 8.30 11.60 7.77
C VAL A 301 8.38 11.21 6.29
N ARG A 302 8.88 10.02 6.02
CA ARG A 302 8.90 9.43 4.68
C ARG A 302 8.38 7.99 4.76
N PRO A 303 7.46 7.59 3.88
CA PRO A 303 7.08 6.19 3.75
C PRO A 303 8.31 5.35 3.40
N CYS A 304 8.65 4.39 4.25
CA CYS A 304 9.70 3.42 3.92
C CYS A 304 9.10 2.35 3.01
N THR A 305 9.53 2.33 1.74
CA THR A 305 9.05 1.37 0.74
C THR A 305 10.07 0.25 0.54
N LYS A 306 9.59 -0.94 0.15
CA LYS A 306 10.46 -2.07 -0.22
C LYS A 306 11.48 -1.65 -1.30
N PRO A 307 12.78 -1.99 -1.14
CA PRO A 307 13.78 -1.70 -2.16
C PRO A 307 13.42 -2.35 -3.50
N SER A 308 13.74 -1.67 -4.62
CA SER A 308 13.52 -2.28 -5.93
C SER A 308 14.52 -3.41 -6.16
N LYS A 309 14.09 -4.41 -6.93
CA LYS A 309 14.97 -5.50 -7.37
C LYS A 309 16.13 -4.95 -8.20
N ILE A 310 17.32 -5.51 -7.98
CA ILE A 310 18.51 -5.28 -8.81
C ILE A 310 18.62 -6.47 -9.76
N LYS A 311 18.89 -6.21 -11.04
CA LYS A 311 19.06 -7.27 -12.04
C LYS A 311 20.51 -7.77 -11.98
N LEU A 312 20.69 -9.07 -11.79
CA LEU A 312 22.01 -9.70 -11.70
C LEU A 312 22.25 -10.62 -12.90
N ASP A 313 23.52 -10.79 -13.27
CA ASP A 313 23.93 -11.84 -14.18
C ASP A 313 23.89 -13.19 -13.47
N MET A 314 23.22 -14.19 -14.05
CA MET A 314 22.98 -15.49 -13.40
C MET A 314 24.26 -16.26 -13.09
N LYS A 315 25.33 -16.10 -13.90
CA LYS A 315 26.57 -16.87 -13.73
C LYS A 315 27.51 -16.22 -12.72
N THR A 316 27.59 -14.90 -12.73
CA THR A 316 28.57 -14.13 -11.94
C THR A 316 27.96 -13.44 -10.73
N ASN A 317 26.62 -13.38 -10.63
CA ASN A 317 25.87 -12.60 -9.64
C ASN A 317 26.24 -11.11 -9.59
N MET A 318 26.86 -10.58 -10.65
CA MET A 318 27.21 -9.16 -10.73
C MET A 318 26.02 -8.31 -11.19
N GLU A 319 25.95 -7.07 -10.71
CA GLU A 319 24.91 -6.11 -11.10
C GLU A 319 24.98 -5.79 -12.60
N THR A 320 23.82 -5.82 -13.26
CA THR A 320 23.68 -5.51 -14.68
C THR A 320 23.17 -4.09 -14.89
N LYS A 321 23.78 -3.38 -15.84
CA LYS A 321 23.31 -2.04 -16.24
C LYS A 321 22.19 -2.15 -17.26
N THR A 322 21.00 -1.66 -16.92
CA THR A 322 19.89 -1.56 -17.88
C THR A 322 20.02 -0.27 -18.69
N VAL A 323 19.98 -0.35 -20.02
CA VAL A 323 19.95 0.80 -20.94
C VAL A 323 18.70 0.67 -21.81
N THR A 324 17.79 1.63 -21.68
CA THR A 324 16.56 1.70 -22.50
C THR A 324 16.78 2.65 -23.67
N LYS A 325 16.40 2.23 -24.87
CA LYS A 325 16.44 3.05 -26.10
C LYS A 325 15.12 2.92 -26.83
N HIS A 326 14.62 4.02 -27.38
CA HIS A 326 13.45 4.04 -28.25
C HIS A 326 13.89 3.93 -29.71
N TYR A 327 13.15 3.17 -30.51
CA TYR A 327 13.45 2.98 -31.93
C TYR A 327 12.17 3.05 -32.77
N LEU A 328 12.31 3.48 -34.02
CA LEU A 328 11.22 3.42 -34.98
C LEU A 328 11.02 1.96 -35.42
N PRO A 329 9.83 1.36 -35.30
CA PRO A 329 9.63 -0.06 -35.62
C PRO A 329 9.95 -0.43 -37.07
N GLU A 330 9.78 0.50 -38.00
CA GLU A 330 9.96 0.24 -39.44
C GLU A 330 11.43 0.27 -39.88
N THR A 331 12.22 1.21 -39.36
CA THR A 331 13.62 1.43 -39.79
C THR A 331 14.65 0.95 -38.78
N ALA A 332 14.22 0.59 -37.56
CA ALA A 332 15.06 0.32 -36.40
C ALA A 332 16.01 1.48 -36.02
N GLU A 333 15.74 2.69 -36.50
CA GLU A 333 16.51 3.89 -36.16
C GLU A 333 16.21 4.33 -34.73
N ILE A 334 17.25 4.76 -34.01
CA ILE A 334 17.13 5.21 -32.61
C ILE A 334 16.47 6.59 -32.61
N LEU A 335 15.38 6.73 -31.86
CA LEU A 335 14.66 7.99 -31.72
C LEU A 335 15.31 8.87 -30.65
N MET A 336 15.60 10.11 -31.01
CA MET A 336 16.04 11.14 -30.08
C MET A 336 14.82 11.76 -29.38
N PRO A 337 14.98 12.39 -28.20
CA PRO A 337 13.88 13.05 -27.51
C PRO A 337 13.16 14.12 -28.35
N SER A 338 13.87 14.73 -29.32
CA SER A 338 13.32 15.70 -30.28
C SER A 338 12.36 15.09 -31.28
N ASP A 339 12.49 13.79 -31.54
CA ASP A 339 11.73 13.06 -32.57
C ASP A 339 10.42 12.50 -31.99
N ILE A 340 10.23 12.66 -30.67
CA ILE A 340 9.09 12.12 -29.92
C ILE A 340 8.13 13.27 -29.61
N GLN A 341 6.90 13.15 -30.12
CA GLN A 341 5.79 14.00 -29.75
C GLN A 341 4.81 13.24 -28.86
N TYR A 342 4.15 13.97 -27.97
CA TYR A 342 3.14 13.44 -27.07
C TYR A 342 1.76 13.82 -27.59
N GLY A 343 0.72 13.01 -27.32
CA GLY A 343 -0.61 13.38 -27.77
C GLY A 343 -1.74 12.80 -26.93
N ILE A 344 -2.84 13.54 -26.85
CA ILE A 344 -4.09 13.12 -26.23
C ILE A 344 -5.20 13.17 -27.27
N ASP A 345 -6.02 12.13 -27.32
CA ASP A 345 -7.22 12.10 -28.12
C ASP A 345 -8.40 12.68 -27.34
N VAL A 346 -8.96 13.80 -27.81
CA VAL A 346 -10.14 14.46 -27.22
C VAL A 346 -11.23 14.52 -28.27
N SER A 347 -12.35 13.83 -28.04
CA SER A 347 -13.54 13.83 -28.92
C SER A 347 -13.20 13.65 -30.42
N ASN A 348 -12.38 12.64 -30.73
CA ASN A 348 -11.90 12.29 -32.08
C ASN A 348 -10.90 13.28 -32.72
N ARG A 349 -10.31 14.19 -31.94
CA ARG A 349 -9.17 15.01 -32.38
C ARG A 349 -7.94 14.65 -31.56
N ARG A 350 -6.85 14.30 -32.25
CA ARG A 350 -5.56 14.10 -31.61
C ARG A 350 -4.87 15.45 -31.45
N VAL A 351 -4.69 15.87 -30.20
CA VAL A 351 -3.93 17.06 -29.85
C VAL A 351 -2.50 16.62 -29.56
N LEU A 352 -1.54 17.15 -30.31
CA LEU A 352 -0.12 16.84 -30.15
C LEU A 352 0.55 17.95 -29.34
N PHE A 353 1.55 17.56 -28.55
CA PHE A 353 2.37 18.44 -27.73
C PHE A 353 3.84 18.05 -27.86
N ASP A 354 4.68 19.06 -27.98
CA ASP A 354 6.12 18.88 -27.88
C ASP A 354 6.57 18.77 -26.41
N GLY A 355 7.76 18.19 -26.20
CA GLY A 355 8.38 18.05 -24.88
C GLY A 355 8.42 19.36 -24.07
N ASP A 356 8.65 20.49 -24.73
CA ASP A 356 8.75 21.80 -24.09
C ASP A 356 7.39 22.45 -23.83
N GLU A 357 6.38 22.17 -24.66
CA GLU A 357 5.01 22.64 -24.43
C GLU A 357 4.42 22.00 -23.16
N ILE A 358 4.72 20.72 -22.91
CA ILE A 358 4.31 20.03 -21.68
C ILE A 358 4.92 20.68 -20.44
N LYS A 359 6.21 21.04 -20.51
CA LYS A 359 6.90 21.74 -19.42
C LYS A 359 6.35 23.15 -19.23
N ALA A 360 5.95 23.81 -20.30
CA ALA A 360 5.36 25.15 -20.27
C ALA A 360 3.96 25.13 -19.64
N ILE A 361 3.10 24.16 -20.00
CA ILE A 361 1.75 24.01 -19.43
C ILE A 361 1.80 23.80 -17.91
N LYS A 362 2.85 23.11 -17.40
CA LYS A 362 3.05 22.88 -15.97
C LYS A 362 3.73 24.05 -15.24
N LYS A 363 4.22 25.08 -15.93
CA LYS A 363 4.96 26.19 -15.34
C LYS A 363 4.01 27.35 -14.98
N PHE A 364 3.81 27.57 -13.68
CA PHE A 364 2.97 28.66 -13.16
C PHE A 364 3.79 29.72 -12.40
N SER A 365 4.58 29.28 -11.41
CA SER A 365 5.41 30.14 -10.56
C SER A 365 6.83 29.58 -10.45
N ASP A 366 7.77 30.44 -10.06
CA ASP A 366 9.13 30.01 -9.75
C ASP A 366 9.18 29.23 -8.42
N PRO A 367 10.19 28.36 -8.21
CA PRO A 367 10.31 27.58 -6.99
C PRO A 367 10.47 28.46 -5.76
N GLY A 368 9.66 28.22 -4.73
CA GLY A 368 9.60 29.08 -3.56
C GLY A 368 8.31 28.94 -2.76
N PHE A 369 8.30 29.61 -1.62
CA PHE A 369 7.09 29.96 -0.89
C PHE A 369 6.72 31.41 -1.21
N GLU A 370 5.46 31.65 -1.53
CA GLU A 370 4.90 32.99 -1.68
C GLU A 370 3.78 33.17 -0.66
N ILE A 371 3.90 34.17 0.20
CA ILE A 371 2.90 34.44 1.23
C ILE A 371 1.60 34.98 0.60
N LEU A 372 0.47 34.43 1.02
CA LEU A 372 -0.86 34.93 0.66
C LEU A 372 -1.52 35.67 1.84
N GLY A 373 -1.19 35.28 3.07
CA GLY A 373 -1.67 35.95 4.28
C GLY A 373 -1.59 35.09 5.53
N PHE A 374 -2.31 35.50 6.58
CA PHE A 374 -2.38 34.79 7.87
C PHE A 374 -3.82 34.41 8.19
N LYS A 375 -4.03 33.20 8.72
CA LYS A 375 -5.36 32.71 9.13
C LYS A 375 -5.28 31.99 10.47
N SER A 376 -6.39 31.96 11.22
CA SER A 376 -6.42 31.32 12.55
C SER A 376 -6.23 29.81 12.45
N LEU A 377 -5.50 29.21 13.39
CA LEU A 377 -5.31 27.76 13.50
C LEU A 377 -6.63 26.99 13.60
N SER A 378 -7.66 27.61 14.18
CA SER A 378 -9.02 27.04 14.26
C SER A 378 -9.67 26.73 12.91
N CYS A 379 -9.21 27.40 11.84
CA CYS A 379 -9.71 27.16 10.47
C CYS A 379 -9.12 25.91 9.82
N LEU A 380 -8.08 25.31 10.41
CA LEU A 380 -7.49 24.07 9.94
C LEU A 380 -8.21 22.89 10.59
N LEU A 381 -8.83 22.06 9.76
CA LEU A 381 -9.52 20.87 10.22
C LEU A 381 -8.58 19.66 10.09
N PRO A 382 -8.50 18.77 11.10
CA PRO A 382 -7.61 17.60 11.06
C PRO A 382 -7.85 16.67 9.86
N HIS A 383 -9.08 16.65 9.32
CA HIS A 383 -9.45 15.83 8.17
C HIS A 383 -9.13 16.45 6.81
N HIS A 384 -8.59 17.67 6.76
CA HIS A 384 -8.08 18.28 5.51
C HIS A 384 -6.68 17.78 5.13
N TYR A 385 -6.27 16.63 5.65
CA TYR A 385 -5.01 16.00 5.27
C TYR A 385 -5.07 15.49 3.82
N VAL A 386 -4.13 15.94 3.00
CA VAL A 386 -3.96 15.45 1.61
C VAL A 386 -2.79 14.49 1.52
N LYS A 387 -1.60 14.94 1.94
CA LYS A 387 -0.35 14.20 1.83
C LYS A 387 0.62 14.57 2.96
N PRO A 388 1.69 13.78 3.20
CA PRO A 388 2.67 14.08 4.22
C PRO A 388 3.24 15.50 4.07
N GLY A 389 3.25 16.24 5.18
CA GLY A 389 3.77 17.59 5.20
C GLY A 389 5.30 17.63 5.22
N HIS A 390 5.83 18.84 5.06
CA HIS A 390 7.25 19.13 5.23
C HIS A 390 7.49 19.93 6.50
N PHE A 391 8.76 20.12 6.85
CA PHE A 391 9.17 21.03 7.91
C PHE A 391 10.14 22.04 7.32
N ILE A 392 9.96 23.33 7.62
CA ILE A 392 10.87 24.38 7.16
C ILE A 392 11.69 24.95 8.31
N TYR A 393 12.95 25.24 8.01
CA TYR A 393 13.90 25.87 8.91
C TYR A 393 14.72 26.92 8.14
N PRO A 394 15.09 28.06 8.75
CA PRO A 394 15.83 29.11 8.07
C PRO A 394 17.21 28.64 7.64
N ASP A 395 17.68 29.13 6.49
CA ASP A 395 19.01 28.85 5.95
C ASP A 395 19.78 30.15 5.72
N GLU A 396 20.73 30.44 6.62
CA GLU A 396 21.59 31.63 6.59
C GLU A 396 22.65 31.60 5.49
N LYS A 397 22.89 30.46 4.81
CA LYS A 397 23.96 30.35 3.82
C LYS A 397 23.72 31.18 2.56
N TYR A 398 22.46 31.39 2.20
CA TYR A 398 22.08 32.04 0.95
C TYR A 398 21.62 33.48 1.16
N VAL A 399 20.92 33.74 2.28
CA VAL A 399 20.40 35.07 2.61
C VAL A 399 20.65 35.31 4.10
N GLU A 400 21.59 36.20 4.40
CA GLU A 400 21.93 36.58 5.77
C GLU A 400 20.76 37.32 6.44
N GLY A 401 20.46 36.99 7.69
CA GLY A 401 19.35 37.55 8.47
C GLY A 401 18.03 36.76 8.35
N SER A 402 18.03 35.66 7.60
CA SER A 402 16.86 34.80 7.42
C SER A 402 16.33 34.23 8.74
N ALA A 403 17.21 33.79 9.64
CA ALA A 403 16.86 33.22 10.95
C ALA A 403 16.24 34.26 11.88
N CYS A 404 16.71 35.52 11.83
CA CYS A 404 16.14 36.60 12.63
C CYS A 404 14.66 36.83 12.26
N LEU A 405 14.39 37.02 10.97
CA LEU A 405 13.03 37.25 10.47
C LEU A 405 12.13 36.02 10.64
N PHE A 406 12.65 34.83 10.37
CA PHE A 406 11.94 33.58 10.56
C PHE A 406 11.52 33.37 12.04
N ASN A 407 12.43 33.62 12.99
CA ASN A 407 12.13 33.49 14.42
C ASN A 407 11.12 34.54 14.88
N ALA A 408 11.18 35.76 14.35
CA ALA A 408 10.18 36.80 14.61
C ALA A 408 8.78 36.38 14.12
N LEU A 409 8.68 35.83 12.90
CA LEU A 409 7.44 35.30 12.34
C LEU A 409 6.91 34.13 13.18
N LEU A 410 7.78 33.19 13.55
CA LEU A 410 7.41 32.03 14.37
C LEU A 410 6.83 32.46 15.71
N LYS A 411 7.53 33.34 16.44
CA LYS A 411 7.07 33.87 17.72
C LYS A 411 5.71 34.56 17.61
N LYS A 412 5.50 35.40 16.60
CA LYS A 412 4.23 36.11 16.41
C LYS A 412 3.08 35.21 15.99
N CYS A 413 3.34 34.19 15.18
CA CYS A 413 2.33 33.21 14.81
C CYS A 413 1.89 32.34 16.01
N LEU A 414 2.83 31.96 16.88
CA LEU A 414 2.53 31.26 18.14
C LEU A 414 1.71 32.14 19.10
N GLU A 415 2.12 33.39 19.30
CA GLU A 415 1.40 34.35 20.17
C GLU A 415 -0.05 34.58 19.71
N LYS A 416 -0.27 34.68 18.39
CA LYS A 416 -1.59 34.97 17.81
C LYS A 416 -2.42 33.73 17.47
N GLN A 417 -1.88 32.52 17.63
CA GLN A 417 -2.52 31.27 17.22
C GLN A 417 -2.95 31.28 15.74
N MET A 418 -2.04 31.72 14.88
CA MET A 418 -2.25 31.86 13.44
C MET A 418 -1.26 30.98 12.67
N PHE A 419 -1.66 30.52 11.48
CA PHE A 419 -0.77 29.93 10.49
C PHE A 419 -0.61 30.86 9.30
N ILE A 420 0.48 30.67 8.54
CA ILE A 420 0.74 31.43 7.32
C ILE A 420 0.18 30.65 6.13
N LEU A 421 -0.71 31.27 5.35
CA LEU A 421 -1.18 30.72 4.09
C LEU A 421 -0.19 31.08 3.00
N CYS A 422 0.39 30.08 2.34
CA CYS A 422 1.37 30.28 1.27
C CYS A 422 1.01 29.45 0.03
N GLN A 423 1.49 29.93 -1.11
CA GLN A 423 1.64 29.13 -2.31
C GLN A 423 3.04 28.50 -2.29
N PHE A 424 3.12 27.18 -2.47
CA PHE A 424 4.39 26.45 -2.49
C PHE A 424 4.63 25.79 -3.84
N THR A 425 5.81 26.03 -4.40
CA THR A 425 6.31 25.39 -5.62
C THR A 425 7.68 24.78 -5.32
N ALA A 426 7.76 23.45 -5.31
CA ALA A 426 9.00 22.76 -4.92
C ALA A 426 10.10 22.83 -5.99
N ARG A 427 9.74 22.75 -7.27
CA ARG A 427 10.66 22.66 -8.42
C ARG A 427 10.08 23.35 -9.66
N ARG A 428 10.94 23.67 -10.62
CA ARG A 428 10.52 24.33 -11.88
C ARG A 428 9.55 23.42 -12.66
N SER A 429 8.61 24.02 -13.38
CA SER A 429 7.60 23.30 -14.17
C SER A 429 6.75 22.31 -13.37
N THR A 430 6.43 22.66 -12.11
CA THR A 430 5.46 21.95 -11.28
C THR A 430 4.34 22.92 -10.90
N PRO A 431 3.06 22.48 -10.91
CA PRO A 431 1.96 23.32 -10.46
C PRO A 431 2.07 23.69 -8.97
N PRO A 432 1.69 24.91 -8.59
CA PRO A 432 1.73 25.36 -7.21
C PRO A 432 0.67 24.67 -6.35
N ARG A 433 1.01 24.43 -5.08
CA ARG A 433 0.08 23.91 -4.07
C ARG A 433 -0.15 24.94 -2.99
N LEU A 434 -1.40 25.08 -2.54
CA LEU A 434 -1.72 25.85 -1.35
C LEU A 434 -1.28 25.09 -0.11
N VAL A 435 -0.53 25.76 0.76
CA VAL A 435 -0.01 25.19 2.01
C VAL A 435 -0.25 26.13 3.18
N ALA A 436 -0.47 25.54 4.35
CA ALA A 436 -0.50 26.21 5.63
C ALA A 436 0.81 25.96 6.37
N LEU A 437 1.56 27.02 6.67
CA LEU A 437 2.74 26.98 7.55
C LEU A 437 2.27 27.10 9.00
N ILE A 438 2.18 25.96 9.67
CA ILE A 438 1.73 25.86 11.06
C ILE A 438 2.93 26.10 11.97
N PRO A 439 2.91 27.10 12.87
CA PRO A 439 4.02 27.36 13.77
C PRO A 439 4.16 26.23 14.80
N GLN A 440 5.39 25.79 15.03
CA GLN A 440 5.74 24.74 15.98
C GLN A 440 6.78 25.27 16.98
N ALA A 441 6.47 25.19 18.27
CA ALA A 441 7.41 25.49 19.34
C ALA A 441 8.32 24.28 19.61
N GLU A 442 9.51 24.53 20.15
CA GLU A 442 10.39 23.44 20.58
C GLU A 442 9.79 22.71 21.78
N GLU A 443 9.69 21.38 21.68
CA GLU A 443 9.25 20.52 22.78
C GLU A 443 10.33 19.49 23.07
N VAL A 444 10.81 19.50 24.32
CA VAL A 444 11.82 18.58 24.83
C VAL A 444 11.14 17.62 25.81
N ASN A 445 11.52 16.34 25.76
CA ASN A 445 10.98 15.35 26.68
C ASN A 445 11.38 15.67 28.13
N LYS A 446 10.39 15.85 29.00
CA LYS A 446 10.60 16.22 30.42
C LYS A 446 11.39 15.17 31.22
N LYS A 447 11.45 13.92 30.77
CA LYS A 447 12.19 12.84 31.43
C LYS A 447 13.61 12.64 30.87
N ASP A 448 13.84 13.08 29.64
CA ASP A 448 15.12 12.98 28.97
C ASP A 448 15.34 14.25 28.14
N PRO A 449 16.08 15.24 28.66
CA PRO A 449 16.36 16.49 27.97
C PRO A 449 17.07 16.32 26.62
N SER A 450 17.63 15.15 26.33
CA SER A 450 18.27 14.82 25.05
C SER A 450 17.28 14.48 23.94
N ASP A 451 16.08 14.00 24.31
CA ASP A 451 15.04 13.54 23.40
C ASP A 451 14.16 14.73 22.98
N ARG A 452 14.59 15.41 21.91
CA ARG A 452 13.82 16.50 21.29
C ARG A 452 12.62 15.91 20.56
N ILE A 453 11.43 16.09 21.14
CA ILE A 453 10.15 15.61 20.59
C ILE A 453 9.73 16.45 19.38
N ALA A 454 9.91 17.78 19.46
CA ALA A 454 9.53 18.70 18.40
C ALA A 454 10.59 19.79 18.24
N SER A 455 11.01 20.04 16.99
CA SER A 455 11.92 21.15 16.66
C SER A 455 11.15 22.47 16.50
N ASN A 456 11.81 23.61 16.74
CA ASN A 456 11.25 24.93 16.45
C ASN A 456 11.23 25.20 14.93
N GLY A 457 10.08 25.63 14.39
CA GLY A 457 9.96 25.92 12.96
C GLY A 457 8.52 25.96 12.50
N PHE A 458 8.30 25.80 11.19
CA PHE A 458 6.94 25.67 10.65
C PHE A 458 6.74 24.31 9.98
N HIS A 459 5.60 23.70 10.27
CA HIS A 459 5.12 22.52 9.56
C HIS A 459 4.33 22.95 8.32
N VAL A 460 4.73 22.47 7.15
CA VAL A 460 4.08 22.69 5.87
C VAL A 460 2.93 21.68 5.73
N HIS A 461 1.71 22.14 5.93
CA HIS A 461 0.51 21.33 5.77
C HIS A 461 -0.15 21.62 4.41
N TYR A 462 -0.27 20.60 3.57
CA TYR A 462 -0.91 20.73 2.26
C TYR A 462 -2.42 20.87 2.39
N LEU A 463 -2.99 21.92 1.79
CA LEU A 463 -4.42 22.17 1.80
C LEU A 463 -5.07 21.52 0.58
N PRO A 464 -6.25 20.88 0.74
CA PRO A 464 -6.98 20.31 -0.38
C PRO A 464 -7.53 21.40 -1.29
N TYR A 465 -7.45 21.18 -2.59
CA TYR A 465 -8.27 21.91 -3.56
C TYR A 465 -9.69 21.33 -3.58
N ALA A 466 -10.60 22.01 -4.27
CA ALA A 466 -11.99 21.54 -4.41
C ALA A 466 -12.07 20.12 -4.99
N ASP A 467 -11.15 19.78 -5.91
CA ASP A 467 -11.08 18.46 -6.55
C ASP A 467 -10.67 17.33 -5.59
N ASP A 468 -9.97 17.67 -4.50
CA ASP A 468 -9.52 16.70 -3.49
C ASP A 468 -10.66 16.35 -2.49
N ILE A 469 -11.68 17.21 -2.38
CA ILE A 469 -12.76 17.05 -1.40
C ILE A 469 -13.85 16.13 -1.97
N ARG A 470 -14.10 15.02 -1.28
CA ARG A 470 -15.16 14.06 -1.63
C ARG A 470 -16.43 14.33 -0.82
N THR A 471 -17.53 14.52 -1.52
CA THR A 471 -18.84 14.73 -0.92
C THR A 471 -19.44 13.39 -0.53
N LEU A 472 -19.74 13.24 0.76
CA LEU A 472 -20.29 12.00 1.31
C LEU A 472 -21.83 12.00 1.24
N PRO A 473 -22.45 10.82 1.04
CA PRO A 473 -23.83 10.61 1.45
C PRO A 473 -23.97 11.12 2.88
N LYS A 474 -24.87 12.07 3.17
CA LYS A 474 -25.25 12.25 4.58
C LYS A 474 -25.74 10.84 5.08
N ASN A 475 -25.83 10.52 6.36
CA ASN A 475 -26.71 9.41 6.82
C ASN A 475 -27.51 9.95 8.00
N ASP A 476 -28.78 9.59 8.15
CA ASP A 476 -29.54 10.01 9.32
C ASP A 476 -29.03 9.19 10.50
N VAL A 477 -28.07 9.75 11.21
CA VAL A 477 -27.48 9.14 12.39
C VAL A 477 -28.45 9.37 13.55
N ALA A 478 -29.11 8.32 14.00
CA ALA A 478 -29.89 8.37 15.23
C ALA A 478 -28.98 8.70 16.41
N ARG A 479 -29.40 9.63 17.27
CA ARG A 479 -28.66 9.97 18.49
C ARG A 479 -28.71 8.79 19.46
N VAL A 480 -27.55 8.33 19.88
CA VAL A 480 -27.38 7.22 20.83
C VAL A 480 -27.70 7.72 22.25
N PRO A 481 -28.44 6.96 23.09
CA PRO A 481 -28.67 7.28 24.50
C PRO A 481 -27.37 7.42 25.32
N ASP A 482 -27.39 8.26 26.36
CA ASP A 482 -26.19 8.55 27.16
C ASP A 482 -25.66 7.32 27.94
N GLU A 483 -26.55 6.42 28.38
CA GLU A 483 -26.19 5.16 29.05
C GLU A 483 -25.30 4.29 28.15
N GLN A 484 -25.65 4.19 26.87
CA GLN A 484 -24.91 3.45 25.85
C GLN A 484 -23.54 4.11 25.58
N VAL A 485 -23.46 5.44 25.62
CA VAL A 485 -22.20 6.18 25.48
C VAL A 485 -21.27 5.93 26.66
N ASP A 486 -21.80 5.82 27.88
CA ASP A 486 -21.00 5.66 29.10
C ASP A 486 -20.31 4.28 29.19
N VAL A 487 -20.96 3.22 28.70
CA VAL A 487 -20.31 1.90 28.58
C VAL A 487 -19.10 1.96 27.63
N PHE A 488 -19.24 2.64 26.49
CA PHE A 488 -18.12 2.84 25.56
C PHE A 488 -17.00 3.71 26.14
N LYS A 489 -17.32 4.73 26.96
CA LYS A 489 -16.30 5.51 27.68
C LYS A 489 -15.48 4.62 28.63
N ASN A 490 -16.11 3.66 29.30
CA ASN A 490 -15.41 2.72 30.18
C ASN A 490 -14.48 1.79 29.41
N VAL A 491 -14.90 1.29 28.24
CA VAL A 491 -14.04 0.52 27.33
C VAL A 491 -12.83 1.35 26.89
N ILE A 492 -13.05 2.59 26.43
CA ILE A 492 -11.97 3.48 25.98
C ILE A 492 -10.98 3.77 27.12
N ARG A 493 -11.46 3.99 28.35
CA ARG A 493 -10.58 4.21 29.52
C ARG A 493 -9.66 3.02 29.79
N ASN A 494 -10.18 1.80 29.71
CA ASN A 494 -9.42 0.57 29.99
C ASN A 494 -8.46 0.17 28.86
N LEU A 495 -8.76 0.57 27.61
CA LEU A 495 -7.91 0.33 26.44
C LEU A 495 -6.96 1.50 26.11
N LYS A 496 -7.02 2.59 26.88
CA LYS A 496 -6.16 3.76 26.65
C LYS A 496 -4.70 3.39 26.86
N PHE A 497 -3.87 3.65 25.85
CA PHE A 497 -2.43 3.52 25.93
C PHE A 497 -1.74 4.78 25.42
N LYS A 498 -0.48 4.98 25.82
CA LYS A 498 0.34 6.10 25.34
C LYS A 498 0.93 5.74 23.97
N TYR A 499 0.33 6.31 22.92
CA TYR A 499 0.85 6.22 21.55
C TYR A 499 2.17 6.98 21.44
N ARG A 500 3.12 6.38 20.72
CA ARG A 500 4.34 7.02 20.21
C ARG A 500 4.53 6.54 18.76
N SER A 501 5.08 7.40 17.91
CA SER A 501 5.28 7.11 16.49
C SER A 501 6.34 6.03 16.23
N ASP A 502 7.25 5.79 17.17
CA ASP A 502 8.38 4.84 17.06
C ASP A 502 8.07 3.42 17.54
N LYS A 503 6.88 3.18 18.11
CA LYS A 503 6.52 1.90 18.73
C LYS A 503 6.18 0.77 17.75
N PHE A 504 5.85 1.12 16.51
CA PHE A 504 5.35 0.16 15.54
C PHE A 504 6.30 0.07 14.37
N GLU A 505 6.86 -1.10 14.17
CA GLU A 505 7.67 -1.40 13.00
C GLU A 505 6.79 -1.87 11.84
N ASN A 506 7.29 -1.75 10.61
CA ASN A 506 6.58 -2.26 9.43
C ASN A 506 6.86 -3.77 9.27
N PRO A 507 5.86 -4.66 9.48
CA PRO A 507 6.09 -6.10 9.47
C PRO A 507 6.59 -6.60 8.12
N ALA A 508 6.07 -6.05 7.02
CA ALA A 508 6.46 -6.46 5.67
C ALA A 508 7.93 -6.14 5.35
N LEU A 509 8.45 -5.03 5.89
CA LEU A 509 9.87 -4.69 5.77
C LEU A 509 10.72 -5.56 6.68
N GLN A 510 10.29 -5.80 7.92
CA GLN A 510 11.02 -6.68 8.84
C GLN A 510 11.15 -8.10 8.27
N THR A 511 10.04 -8.69 7.80
CA THR A 511 10.09 -10.00 7.14
C THR A 511 11.05 -10.02 5.95
N LEU A 512 11.07 -8.96 5.13
CA LEU A 512 11.99 -8.87 4.00
C LEU A 512 13.45 -8.87 4.46
N TRP A 513 13.80 -8.00 5.41
CA TRP A 513 15.19 -7.83 5.85
C TRP A 513 15.69 -9.03 6.62
N ARG A 514 14.85 -9.67 7.44
CA ARG A 514 15.18 -10.93 8.12
C ARG A 514 15.41 -12.09 7.14
N ASN A 515 14.62 -12.15 6.07
CA ASN A 515 14.86 -13.13 5.00
C ASN A 515 16.15 -12.86 4.23
N ILE A 516 16.45 -11.60 3.91
CA ILE A 516 17.72 -11.22 3.26
C ILE A 516 18.90 -11.51 4.18
N GLU A 517 18.79 -11.20 5.47
CA GLU A 517 19.79 -11.51 6.49
C GLU A 517 20.04 -13.01 6.58
N ALA A 518 18.99 -13.82 6.68
CA ALA A 518 19.12 -15.29 6.72
C ALA A 518 19.78 -15.84 5.46
N ALA A 519 19.39 -15.35 4.27
CA ALA A 519 19.98 -15.75 3.01
C ALA A 519 21.46 -15.32 2.90
N ALA A 520 21.81 -14.11 3.35
CA ALA A 520 23.17 -13.59 3.30
C ALA A 520 24.10 -14.30 4.31
N LEU A 521 23.56 -14.76 5.43
CA LEU A 521 24.28 -15.47 6.49
C LEU A 521 24.25 -17.00 6.33
N ASN A 522 23.63 -17.53 5.27
CA ASN A 522 23.38 -18.97 5.07
C ASN A 522 22.71 -19.65 6.29
N LYS A 523 21.77 -18.96 6.93
CA LYS A 523 20.94 -19.54 8.00
C LYS A 523 19.76 -20.30 7.38
N ASP A 524 19.46 -21.49 7.90
CA ASP A 524 18.38 -22.35 7.38
C ASP A 524 16.98 -21.74 7.53
N LYS A 525 16.79 -20.88 8.54
CA LYS A 525 15.53 -20.19 8.81
C LYS A 525 15.76 -18.73 9.21
N PRO A 526 14.89 -17.81 8.78
CA PRO A 526 14.88 -16.44 9.29
C PRO A 526 14.45 -16.44 10.76
N GLU A 527 14.94 -15.44 11.49
CA GLU A 527 14.52 -15.17 12.87
C GLU A 527 13.05 -14.76 12.88
N GLU A 528 12.24 -15.41 13.72
CA GLU A 528 10.84 -15.06 13.91
C GLU A 528 10.74 -13.77 14.74
N PHE A 529 9.81 -12.89 14.37
CA PHE A 529 9.53 -11.67 15.11
C PHE A 529 8.03 -11.53 15.32
N ALA A 530 7.63 -10.88 16.42
CA ALA A 530 6.24 -10.61 16.72
C ALA A 530 5.74 -9.37 15.94
N ASP A 531 4.60 -9.51 15.26
CA ASP A 531 3.94 -8.37 14.61
C ASP A 531 3.23 -7.49 15.64
N LEU A 532 3.88 -6.38 16.00
CA LEU A 532 3.38 -5.38 16.96
C LEU A 532 2.13 -4.63 16.47
N THR A 533 1.75 -4.75 15.20
CA THR A 533 0.55 -4.10 14.64
C THR A 533 -0.72 -4.90 14.93
N ILE A 534 -0.58 -6.18 15.29
CA ILE A 534 -1.71 -7.05 15.64
C ILE A 534 -2.17 -6.73 17.08
N PRO A 535 -3.47 -6.49 17.31
CA PRO A 535 -4.01 -6.28 18.66
C PRO A 535 -3.79 -7.50 19.56
N ASN A 536 -3.29 -7.28 20.78
CA ASN A 536 -3.21 -8.34 21.79
C ASN A 536 -4.61 -8.66 22.35
N GLU A 537 -5.33 -9.54 21.66
CA GLU A 537 -6.72 -9.89 21.98
C GLU A 537 -6.89 -10.46 23.39
N GLU A 538 -5.95 -11.28 23.87
CA GLU A 538 -6.03 -11.87 25.20
C GLU A 538 -6.01 -10.81 26.30
N ASN A 539 -5.10 -9.84 26.21
CA ASN A 539 -4.99 -8.76 27.20
C ASN A 539 -6.19 -7.81 27.10
N GLN A 540 -6.66 -7.53 25.89
CA GLN A 540 -7.87 -6.72 25.68
C GLN A 540 -9.11 -7.42 26.28
N ASN A 541 -9.29 -8.71 26.00
CA ASN A 541 -10.40 -9.49 26.55
C ASN A 541 -10.37 -9.57 28.08
N LYS A 542 -9.18 -9.70 28.69
CA LYS A 542 -9.02 -9.63 30.16
C LYS A 542 -9.45 -8.27 30.74
N LYS A 543 -9.16 -7.17 30.04
CA LYS A 543 -9.45 -5.80 30.52
C LYS A 543 -10.89 -5.35 30.28
N VAL A 544 -11.49 -5.74 29.16
CA VAL A 544 -12.80 -5.22 28.73
C VAL A 544 -13.86 -6.28 28.41
N GLY A 545 -13.59 -7.57 28.63
CA GLY A 545 -14.51 -8.66 28.27
C GLY A 545 -15.91 -8.56 28.89
N SER A 546 -16.02 -8.08 30.13
CA SER A 546 -17.32 -7.83 30.79
C SER A 546 -18.11 -6.72 30.08
N TYR A 547 -17.47 -5.58 29.82
CA TYR A 547 -18.08 -4.45 29.11
C TYR A 547 -18.46 -4.80 27.67
N ILE A 548 -17.69 -5.66 26.99
CA ILE A 548 -18.02 -6.15 25.64
C ILE A 548 -19.31 -6.98 25.68
N THR A 549 -19.51 -7.78 26.73
CA THR A 549 -20.72 -8.59 26.90
C THR A 549 -21.95 -7.69 27.16
N GLU A 550 -21.77 -6.66 27.98
CA GLU A 550 -22.78 -5.62 28.24
C GLU A 550 -23.15 -4.85 26.97
N ILE A 551 -22.15 -4.43 26.17
CA ILE A 551 -22.37 -3.79 24.85
C ILE A 551 -23.16 -4.72 23.93
N LYS A 552 -22.82 -6.02 23.90
CA LYS A 552 -23.55 -6.97 23.05
C LYS A 552 -25.02 -7.05 23.42
N GLN A 553 -25.35 -7.04 24.71
CA GLN A 553 -26.73 -7.06 25.20
C GLN A 553 -27.48 -5.75 24.93
N MET A 554 -26.80 -4.60 25.01
CA MET A 554 -27.43 -3.29 24.85
C MET A 554 -27.66 -2.87 23.39
N PHE A 555 -26.77 -3.27 22.47
CA PHE A 555 -26.78 -2.79 21.07
C PHE A 555 -27.30 -3.82 20.07
N PHE A 556 -27.20 -5.11 20.40
CA PHE A 556 -27.55 -6.18 19.48
C PHE A 556 -28.76 -6.95 20.02
N PRO A 557 -29.88 -7.02 19.26
CA PRO A 557 -30.97 -7.93 19.58
C PRO A 557 -30.45 -9.37 19.76
N PRO A 558 -31.10 -10.22 20.56
CA PRO A 558 -30.70 -11.61 20.76
C PRO A 558 -30.62 -12.42 19.45
N ASP A 559 -31.36 -12.01 18.41
CA ASP A 559 -31.38 -12.62 17.08
C ASP A 559 -30.29 -12.06 16.14
N TYR A 560 -29.44 -11.16 16.64
CA TYR A 560 -28.41 -10.48 15.86
C TYR A 560 -27.15 -11.35 15.75
N VAL A 561 -26.94 -11.90 14.55
CA VAL A 561 -25.73 -12.65 14.22
C VAL A 561 -24.58 -11.69 13.90
N MET A 562 -23.63 -11.55 14.82
CA MET A 562 -22.37 -10.84 14.56
C MET A 562 -21.63 -11.49 13.39
N GLY A 563 -21.45 -10.77 12.29
CA GLY A 563 -20.69 -11.21 11.12
C GLY A 563 -21.45 -11.25 9.79
N VAL A 564 -22.78 -11.11 9.81
CA VAL A 564 -23.60 -10.99 8.58
C VAL A 564 -24.04 -9.56 8.40
N THR A 565 -23.19 -8.72 7.80
CA THR A 565 -23.61 -7.36 7.43
C THR A 565 -24.49 -7.41 6.18
N LYS A 566 -25.82 -7.46 6.36
CA LYS A 566 -26.74 -6.84 5.40
C LYS A 566 -26.46 -5.34 5.43
N ARG A 567 -25.58 -4.85 4.55
CA ARG A 567 -25.39 -3.40 4.39
C ARG A 567 -26.64 -2.82 3.74
N SER A 568 -27.53 -2.28 4.56
CA SER A 568 -28.45 -1.23 4.14
C SER A 568 -27.60 0.01 3.83
N SER A 569 -27.34 0.29 2.55
CA SER A 569 -26.99 1.66 2.18
C SER A 569 -28.22 2.33 1.62
N THR A 570 -28.88 3.07 2.51
CA THR A 570 -29.45 4.37 2.16
C THR A 570 -28.42 5.13 1.33
N LYS A 571 -28.66 5.19 0.01
CA LYS A 571 -28.06 6.18 -0.87
C LYS A 571 -28.28 7.55 -0.24
N ARG A 572 -27.21 8.29 -0.01
CA ARG A 572 -27.27 9.75 -0.19
C ARG A 572 -26.31 10.09 -1.32
N LYS A 573 -26.92 10.56 -2.40
CA LYS A 573 -26.22 11.21 -3.50
C LYS A 573 -25.45 12.40 -2.93
N ALA A 574 -24.27 12.64 -3.46
CA ALA A 574 -23.71 13.97 -3.45
C ALA A 574 -23.93 14.60 -4.83
N ASP A 575 -24.78 15.63 -4.85
CA ASP A 575 -24.83 16.58 -5.95
C ASP A 575 -23.71 17.61 -5.78
N SER A 576 -23.02 17.79 -6.89
CA SER A 576 -22.00 18.79 -7.18
C SER A 576 -22.59 20.20 -7.23
N ALA A 577 -21.87 21.18 -6.67
CA ALA A 577 -22.01 22.56 -7.07
C ALA A 577 -21.23 22.75 -8.38
N ALA A 578 -21.97 22.86 -9.48
CA ALA A 578 -21.46 23.30 -10.78
C ALA A 578 -21.28 24.83 -10.80
N THR A 579 -20.18 25.27 -11.39
CA THR A 579 -19.97 26.64 -11.87
C THR A 579 -20.90 26.93 -13.06
N SER A 580 -21.50 28.11 -13.05
CA SER A 580 -22.28 28.71 -14.14
C SER A 580 -21.49 28.77 -15.46
N SER A 581 -22.10 28.43 -16.61
CA SER A 581 -22.73 29.46 -17.46
C SER A 581 -23.67 28.86 -18.54
N SER A 582 -24.94 29.28 -18.44
CA SER A 582 -25.96 29.54 -19.49
C SER A 582 -25.97 28.80 -20.84
N THR A 583 -27.02 28.01 -21.10
CA THR A 583 -28.15 28.41 -21.99
C THR A 583 -29.39 27.50 -21.85
N LYS A 584 -30.57 28.10 -22.00
CA LYS A 584 -31.93 27.61 -21.66
C LYS A 584 -32.51 26.51 -22.56
N ARG A 585 -33.21 25.53 -21.98
CA ARG A 585 -34.64 25.19 -22.28
C ARG A 585 -35.22 24.20 -21.26
N SER A 586 -36.50 24.39 -20.94
CA SER A 586 -37.25 23.91 -19.76
C SER A 586 -38.17 22.69 -20.03
N LYS A 587 -38.31 21.78 -19.06
CA LYS A 587 -39.48 20.89 -18.77
C LYS A 587 -39.25 20.21 -17.39
N LEU A 588 -39.79 20.75 -16.29
CA LEU A 588 -41.05 20.42 -15.57
C LEU A 588 -40.90 19.20 -14.62
N ASP A 589 -40.60 19.50 -13.35
CA ASP A 589 -40.46 18.60 -12.19
C ASP A 589 -41.80 18.14 -11.60
N GLU A 590 -41.87 16.87 -11.21
CA GLU A 590 -42.87 16.31 -10.30
C GLU A 590 -42.37 16.44 -8.83
N ASN A 591 -43.30 16.78 -7.91
CA ASN A 591 -43.15 17.07 -6.47
C ASN A 591 -42.70 18.48 -6.07
N VAL A 592 -43.66 19.41 -6.04
CA VAL A 592 -43.51 20.73 -5.42
C VAL A 592 -44.08 20.71 -4.00
N ASP A 593 -43.26 21.02 -2.99
CA ASP A 593 -43.68 21.21 -1.60
C ASP A 593 -44.43 22.56 -1.45
N VAL A 594 -45.75 22.48 -1.43
CA VAL A 594 -46.65 23.64 -1.38
C VAL A 594 -46.57 24.39 -0.04
N GLU A 595 -46.23 23.72 1.07
CA GLU A 595 -46.07 24.37 2.38
C GLU A 595 -44.80 25.21 2.44
N ALA A 596 -43.70 24.70 1.90
CA ALA A 596 -42.46 25.46 1.78
C ALA A 596 -42.63 26.66 0.83
N ALA A 597 -43.41 26.52 -0.25
CA ALA A 597 -43.75 27.62 -1.15
C ALA A 597 -44.65 28.67 -0.48
N ALA A 598 -45.54 28.26 0.44
CA ALA A 598 -46.37 29.16 1.22
C ALA A 598 -45.55 29.99 2.23
N ARG A 599 -44.65 29.34 2.99
CA ARG A 599 -43.76 30.04 3.95
C ARG A 599 -42.85 31.07 3.27
N ASN A 600 -42.49 30.81 2.01
CA ASN A 600 -41.63 31.68 1.23
C ASN A 600 -42.38 32.68 0.33
N ASN A 601 -43.71 32.84 0.47
CA ASN A 601 -44.55 33.75 -0.32
C ASN A 601 -44.48 33.51 -1.85
N LEU A 602 -44.29 32.26 -2.28
CA LEU A 602 -44.16 31.86 -3.69
C LEU A 602 -45.41 31.13 -4.22
N LEU A 603 -46.51 31.11 -3.45
CA LEU A 603 -47.80 30.50 -3.82
C LEU A 603 -48.36 31.01 -5.15
N THR A 604 -48.20 32.31 -5.45
CA THR A 604 -48.69 32.94 -6.69
C THR A 604 -47.97 32.46 -7.95
N LYS A 605 -46.82 31.78 -7.81
CA LYS A 605 -46.05 31.20 -8.91
C LYS A 605 -46.38 29.73 -9.17
N LEU A 606 -47.20 29.11 -8.33
CA LEU A 606 -47.68 27.74 -8.56
C LEU A 606 -48.87 27.75 -9.50
N THR A 607 -48.91 26.78 -10.41
CA THR A 607 -49.99 26.66 -11.37
C THR A 607 -51.27 26.15 -10.68
N VAL A 608 -52.43 26.60 -11.16
CA VAL A 608 -53.75 26.19 -10.64
C VAL A 608 -53.93 24.66 -10.50
N PRO A 609 -53.39 23.81 -11.40
CA PRO A 609 -53.44 22.35 -11.23
C PRO A 609 -52.72 21.85 -9.97
N ILE A 610 -51.53 22.36 -9.66
CA ILE A 610 -50.73 21.95 -8.49
C ILE A 610 -51.44 22.36 -7.18
N LEU A 611 -52.03 23.56 -7.16
CA LEU A 611 -52.81 24.03 -6.02
C LEU A 611 -54.12 23.23 -5.85
N LYS A 612 -54.76 22.82 -6.96
CA LYS A 612 -55.94 21.94 -6.93
C LYS A 612 -55.58 20.53 -6.45
N GLU A 613 -54.44 20.00 -6.85
CA GLU A 613 -53.96 18.67 -6.43
C GLU A 613 -53.61 18.63 -4.95
N TYR A 614 -52.98 19.68 -4.41
CA TYR A 614 -52.75 19.83 -2.97
C TYR A 614 -54.07 20.01 -2.19
N TYR A 615 -55.02 20.79 -2.70
CA TYR A 615 -56.36 20.91 -2.11
C TYR A 615 -57.11 19.57 -2.12
N LEU A 616 -56.97 18.78 -3.20
CA LEU A 616 -57.53 17.43 -3.31
C LEU A 616 -56.86 16.47 -2.31
N LEU A 617 -55.53 16.50 -2.17
CA LEU A 617 -54.76 15.70 -1.20
C LEU A 617 -55.17 16.00 0.25
N MET A 618 -55.40 17.27 0.59
CA MET A 618 -55.94 17.64 1.91
C MET A 618 -57.40 17.24 2.09
N SER A 619 -58.22 17.27 1.03
CA SER A 619 -59.62 16.82 1.09
C SER A 619 -59.76 15.30 1.19
N HIS A 620 -58.79 14.53 0.66
CA HIS A 620 -58.79 13.06 0.67
C HIS A 620 -58.31 12.43 1.99
N GLN A 621 -57.85 13.20 2.98
CA GLN A 621 -57.71 12.70 4.35
C GLN A 621 -59.06 12.54 5.07
N THR A 622 -60.20 12.93 4.45
CA THR A 622 -61.51 12.89 5.11
C THR A 622 -62.54 11.89 4.57
N ASN A 623 -62.29 11.11 3.50
CA ASN A 623 -63.26 10.09 3.08
C ASN A 623 -62.61 8.85 2.45
N SER A 624 -62.95 7.69 3.02
CA SER A 624 -62.55 6.34 2.63
C SER A 624 -63.44 5.75 1.52
N SER A 625 -62.91 4.69 0.90
CA SER A 625 -63.60 3.57 0.22
C SER A 625 -63.56 3.47 -1.32
N ALA A 626 -63.28 2.22 -1.75
CA ALA A 626 -63.60 1.53 -3.01
C ALA A 626 -62.72 1.73 -4.28
N GLY A 627 -61.97 0.67 -4.64
CA GLY A 627 -62.28 -0.13 -5.84
C GLY A 627 -61.65 0.20 -7.22
N LEU A 628 -60.83 -0.77 -7.70
CA LEU A 628 -60.65 -1.25 -9.08
C LEU A 628 -59.90 -0.43 -10.18
N THR A 629 -58.78 -1.04 -10.63
CA THR A 629 -58.27 -1.31 -12.00
C THR A 629 -58.73 -0.49 -13.22
N VAL A 630 -57.78 -0.10 -14.10
CA VAL A 630 -57.58 -0.62 -15.49
C VAL A 630 -56.55 0.25 -16.28
N THR A 631 -55.66 -0.48 -16.97
CA THR A 631 -54.75 -0.24 -18.12
C THR A 631 -54.75 1.07 -18.93
N ALA A 632 -53.57 1.46 -19.43
CA ALA A 632 -53.13 1.36 -20.84
C ALA A 632 -52.24 2.54 -21.32
N ASN A 633 -51.02 2.16 -21.72
CA ASN A 633 -50.17 2.67 -22.81
C ASN A 633 -50.56 3.94 -23.58
N SER A 634 -49.55 4.78 -23.83
CA SER A 634 -49.36 5.40 -25.15
C SER A 634 -47.87 5.58 -25.47
N SER A 635 -47.45 4.82 -26.47
CA SER A 635 -46.25 4.92 -27.31
C SER A 635 -45.89 6.33 -27.77
N LEU A 636 -44.59 6.58 -28.01
CA LEU A 636 -44.15 7.18 -29.27
C LEU A 636 -42.65 6.97 -29.54
N SER A 637 -42.42 6.45 -30.73
CA SER A 637 -41.17 6.10 -31.41
C SER A 637 -40.39 7.31 -31.91
N SER A 638 -39.06 7.16 -32.03
CA SER A 638 -38.30 7.79 -33.12
C SER A 638 -36.99 7.05 -33.38
N SER A 639 -36.93 6.47 -34.57
CA SER A 639 -35.80 5.81 -35.23
C SER A 639 -34.69 6.77 -35.66
N VAL A 640 -33.43 6.43 -35.43
CA VAL A 640 -32.29 6.83 -36.30
C VAL A 640 -31.28 5.68 -36.32
N GLY A 641 -30.87 5.26 -37.53
CA GLY A 641 -30.20 4.00 -37.82
C GLY A 641 -28.74 3.86 -37.37
N GLU A 642 -28.35 2.60 -37.18
CA GLU A 642 -27.01 2.15 -36.81
C GLU A 642 -26.37 1.32 -37.92
N HIS A 643 -25.08 1.58 -38.19
CA HIS A 643 -23.96 0.62 -38.21
C HIS A 643 -22.66 1.36 -38.67
N PRO A 644 -21.45 0.91 -38.28
CA PRO A 644 -20.98 0.65 -36.91
C PRO A 644 -19.58 1.28 -36.68
N ASN A 645 -19.44 2.20 -35.73
CA ASN A 645 -18.12 2.62 -35.25
C ASN A 645 -17.66 1.73 -34.09
N ALA A 646 -16.99 0.63 -34.45
CA ALA A 646 -16.24 -0.22 -33.54
C ALA A 646 -15.05 0.56 -32.98
N ILE A 647 -15.04 0.86 -31.68
CA ILE A 647 -13.86 1.01 -30.78
C ILE A 647 -14.28 1.52 -29.37
N THR A 648 -15.48 2.07 -29.18
CA THR A 648 -15.89 2.69 -27.90
C THR A 648 -16.53 1.78 -26.83
N ASN A 649 -16.73 0.49 -27.09
CA ASN A 649 -17.53 -0.38 -26.21
C ASN A 649 -16.70 -1.38 -25.37
N ARG A 650 -15.63 -0.93 -24.70
CA ARG A 650 -14.80 -1.84 -23.89
C ARG A 650 -15.47 -2.31 -22.58
N PHE A 651 -16.51 -1.63 -22.10
CA PHE A 651 -17.12 -1.91 -20.79
C PHE A 651 -18.65 -1.79 -20.81
N TYR A 652 -19.34 -2.66 -20.06
CA TYR A 652 -20.79 -2.56 -19.83
C TYR A 652 -21.07 -1.65 -18.61
N THR A 653 -21.80 -0.56 -18.83
CA THR A 653 -22.21 0.38 -17.75
C THR A 653 -23.35 -0.19 -16.91
N TYR A 654 -23.55 0.37 -15.72
CA TYR A 654 -24.68 -0.02 -14.85
C TYR A 654 -26.03 0.23 -15.53
N GLU A 655 -26.21 1.37 -16.18
CA GLU A 655 -27.43 1.72 -16.91
C GLU A 655 -27.79 0.67 -17.96
N ARG A 656 -26.78 0.16 -18.67
CA ARG A 656 -26.99 -0.85 -19.71
C ARG A 656 -27.47 -2.17 -19.11
N VAL A 657 -26.91 -2.56 -17.96
CA VAL A 657 -27.36 -3.75 -17.23
C VAL A 657 -28.77 -3.52 -16.67
N GLU A 658 -29.07 -2.34 -16.14
CA GLU A 658 -30.39 -1.98 -15.60
C GLU A 658 -31.49 -1.98 -16.69
N GLU A 659 -31.18 -1.46 -17.88
CA GLU A 659 -32.08 -1.48 -19.04
C GLU A 659 -32.42 -2.92 -19.47
N ILE A 660 -31.40 -3.77 -19.53
CA ILE A 660 -31.56 -5.20 -19.83
C ILE A 660 -32.44 -5.88 -18.77
N VAL A 661 -32.16 -5.65 -17.49
CA VAL A 661 -32.92 -6.22 -16.38
C VAL A 661 -34.38 -5.76 -16.45
N GLY A 662 -34.62 -4.46 -16.68
CA GLY A 662 -35.95 -3.90 -16.83
C GLY A 662 -36.71 -4.44 -18.05
N PHE A 663 -36.01 -4.76 -19.14
CA PHE A 663 -36.61 -5.45 -20.29
C PHE A 663 -37.02 -6.88 -19.92
N ILE A 664 -36.13 -7.66 -19.31
CA ILE A 664 -36.40 -9.04 -18.92
C ILE A 664 -37.53 -9.12 -17.89
N GLN A 665 -37.57 -8.22 -16.91
CA GLN A 665 -38.61 -8.17 -15.87
C GLN A 665 -40.02 -7.91 -16.42
N LYS A 666 -40.15 -7.30 -17.61
CA LYS A 666 -41.44 -7.14 -18.29
C LYS A 666 -41.95 -8.45 -18.90
N LEU A 667 -41.03 -9.35 -19.26
CA LEU A 667 -41.33 -10.64 -19.89
C LEU A 667 -41.41 -11.78 -18.88
N VAL A 668 -40.67 -11.66 -17.77
CA VAL A 668 -40.50 -12.72 -16.76
C VAL A 668 -40.80 -12.13 -15.38
N THR A 669 -41.82 -12.68 -14.74
CA THR A 669 -42.17 -12.37 -13.34
C THR A 669 -41.45 -13.28 -12.34
N ILE A 670 -40.82 -14.34 -12.82
CA ILE A 670 -40.05 -15.30 -12.01
C ILE A 670 -38.77 -14.64 -11.51
N LYS A 671 -38.52 -14.73 -10.19
CA LYS A 671 -37.27 -14.31 -9.56
C LYS A 671 -36.33 -15.52 -9.42
N PRO A 672 -35.32 -15.70 -10.30
CA PRO A 672 -34.43 -16.85 -10.20
C PRO A 672 -33.56 -16.79 -8.95
N GLU A 673 -33.31 -17.96 -8.34
CA GLU A 673 -32.38 -18.14 -7.22
C GLU A 673 -31.03 -18.67 -7.70
N ILE A 674 -31.05 -19.47 -8.77
CA ILE A 674 -29.88 -20.10 -9.36
C ILE A 674 -29.70 -19.61 -10.80
N ALA A 675 -28.50 -19.14 -11.10
CA ALA A 675 -28.01 -18.87 -12.44
C ALA A 675 -27.22 -20.08 -12.92
N ILE A 676 -27.48 -20.55 -14.14
CA ILE A 676 -26.78 -21.68 -14.75
C ILE A 676 -26.21 -21.23 -16.09
N ILE A 677 -24.90 -21.35 -16.29
CA ILE A 677 -24.26 -21.07 -17.58
C ILE A 677 -23.89 -22.40 -18.22
N CYS A 678 -24.61 -22.75 -19.28
CA CYS A 678 -24.39 -23.98 -20.03
C CYS A 678 -23.23 -23.80 -21.03
N GLY A 679 -22.19 -24.63 -20.90
CA GLY A 679 -21.12 -24.74 -21.89
C GLY A 679 -21.54 -25.41 -23.20
N SER A 680 -20.61 -25.45 -24.16
CA SER A 680 -20.80 -26.12 -25.44
C SER A 680 -21.26 -27.58 -25.25
N GLY A 681 -22.29 -27.98 -25.99
CA GLY A 681 -22.87 -29.33 -25.90
C GLY A 681 -23.70 -29.63 -24.63
N LEU A 682 -23.84 -28.67 -23.70
CA LEU A 682 -24.58 -28.83 -22.44
C LEU A 682 -25.88 -28.01 -22.39
N GLY A 683 -26.31 -27.45 -23.52
CA GLY A 683 -27.55 -26.67 -23.63
C GLY A 683 -28.82 -27.45 -23.29
N GLY A 684 -28.79 -28.79 -23.39
CA GLY A 684 -29.91 -29.68 -23.05
C GLY A 684 -30.37 -29.59 -21.59
N LEU A 685 -29.53 -29.09 -20.68
CA LEU A 685 -29.93 -28.87 -19.28
C LEU A 685 -31.12 -27.93 -19.13
N ALA A 686 -31.27 -26.95 -20.03
CA ALA A 686 -32.43 -26.06 -19.99
C ALA A 686 -33.74 -26.75 -20.42
N GLU A 687 -33.70 -27.95 -21.01
CA GLU A 687 -34.90 -28.73 -21.32
C GLU A 687 -35.48 -29.43 -20.07
N LEU A 688 -34.68 -29.62 -19.01
CA LEU A 688 -35.18 -30.10 -17.72
C LEU A 688 -35.93 -29.02 -16.93
N VAL A 689 -35.87 -27.76 -17.38
CA VAL A 689 -36.56 -26.64 -16.75
C VAL A 689 -38.04 -26.69 -17.16
N THR A 690 -38.89 -26.81 -16.15
CA THR A 690 -40.36 -26.78 -16.28
C THR A 690 -40.90 -25.35 -16.22
N ASP A 691 -42.11 -25.13 -16.74
CA ASP A 691 -42.76 -23.81 -16.82
C ASP A 691 -41.87 -22.74 -17.49
N LYS A 692 -41.23 -23.14 -18.61
CA LYS A 692 -40.15 -22.36 -19.20
C LYS A 692 -40.63 -21.10 -19.93
N ILE A 693 -39.95 -19.99 -19.66
CA ILE A 693 -39.99 -18.76 -20.46
C ILE A 693 -38.64 -18.63 -21.17
N VAL A 694 -38.66 -18.67 -22.50
CA VAL A 694 -37.47 -18.64 -23.34
C VAL A 694 -37.36 -17.26 -23.99
N ILE A 695 -36.24 -16.58 -23.77
CA ILE A 695 -35.94 -15.29 -24.38
C ILE A 695 -34.66 -15.44 -25.22
N PRO A 696 -34.75 -15.36 -26.55
CA PRO A 696 -33.57 -15.34 -27.42
C PRO A 696 -32.65 -14.15 -27.10
N TYR A 697 -31.32 -14.34 -27.11
CA TYR A 697 -30.36 -13.27 -26.86
C TYR A 697 -30.54 -12.09 -27.83
N ALA A 698 -30.91 -12.38 -29.08
CA ALA A 698 -31.12 -11.39 -30.12
C ALA A 698 -32.28 -10.42 -29.82
N ASP A 699 -33.24 -10.84 -28.98
CA ASP A 699 -34.40 -10.03 -28.60
C ASP A 699 -34.12 -9.17 -27.36
N ILE A 700 -33.03 -9.47 -26.63
CA ILE A 700 -32.63 -8.71 -25.45
C ILE A 700 -31.78 -7.52 -25.91
N PRO A 701 -32.15 -6.28 -25.55
CA PRO A 701 -31.34 -5.10 -25.88
C PRO A 701 -29.90 -5.28 -25.41
N HIS A 702 -28.92 -4.86 -26.21
CA HIS A 702 -27.49 -4.85 -25.82
C HIS A 702 -26.83 -6.20 -25.52
N PHE A 703 -27.55 -7.31 -25.65
CA PHE A 703 -27.01 -8.65 -25.44
C PHE A 703 -26.15 -9.09 -26.64
N PRO A 704 -24.97 -9.69 -26.42
CA PRO A 704 -24.15 -10.23 -27.49
C PRO A 704 -24.83 -11.39 -28.21
N ARG A 705 -24.42 -11.62 -29.46
CA ARG A 705 -24.81 -12.80 -30.23
C ARG A 705 -23.66 -13.79 -30.23
N SER A 706 -23.89 -15.03 -29.80
CA SER A 706 -22.88 -16.07 -29.95
C SER A 706 -22.96 -16.67 -31.36
N THR A 707 -21.81 -16.85 -31.99
CA THR A 707 -21.63 -17.50 -33.30
C THR A 707 -21.04 -18.90 -33.19
N VAL A 708 -20.71 -19.35 -31.97
CA VAL A 708 -20.18 -20.69 -31.70
C VAL A 708 -21.21 -21.77 -32.03
N VAL A 709 -20.78 -22.76 -32.82
CA VAL A 709 -21.60 -23.93 -33.19
C VAL A 709 -21.99 -24.70 -31.93
N GLY A 710 -23.28 -25.02 -31.78
CA GLY A 710 -23.83 -25.68 -30.59
C GLY A 710 -24.38 -24.74 -29.51
N HIS A 711 -24.23 -23.42 -29.64
CA HIS A 711 -24.91 -22.45 -28.77
C HIS A 711 -26.28 -22.08 -29.32
N ARG A 712 -27.35 -22.35 -28.55
CA ARG A 712 -28.73 -21.99 -28.95
C ARG A 712 -29.04 -20.51 -28.77
N SER A 713 -28.25 -19.80 -27.97
CA SER A 713 -28.35 -18.36 -27.71
C SER A 713 -29.68 -17.91 -27.08
N ASN A 714 -30.09 -18.59 -26.00
CA ASN A 714 -31.32 -18.27 -25.26
C ASN A 714 -31.07 -18.10 -23.75
N LEU A 715 -31.79 -17.16 -23.11
CA LEU A 715 -32.01 -17.16 -21.67
C LEU A 715 -33.31 -17.91 -21.37
N VAL A 716 -33.23 -18.94 -20.54
CA VAL A 716 -34.38 -19.79 -20.18
C VAL A 716 -34.67 -19.64 -18.69
N PHE A 717 -35.85 -19.14 -18.36
CA PHE A 717 -36.34 -19.03 -16.98
C PHE A 717 -37.34 -20.12 -16.70
N GLY A 718 -37.41 -20.62 -15.47
CA GLY A 718 -38.44 -21.57 -15.07
C GLY A 718 -38.08 -22.28 -13.77
N ASN A 719 -38.66 -23.46 -13.56
CA ASN A 719 -38.46 -24.26 -12.36
C ASN A 719 -37.60 -25.50 -12.65
N LEU A 720 -36.52 -25.68 -11.87
CA LEU A 720 -35.67 -26.86 -11.88
C LEU A 720 -35.65 -27.45 -10.47
N ASN A 721 -36.15 -28.69 -10.34
CA ASN A 721 -36.24 -29.43 -9.08
C ASN A 721 -36.83 -28.61 -7.89
N GLY A 722 -37.85 -27.78 -8.16
CA GLY A 722 -38.54 -26.96 -7.18
C GLY A 722 -37.92 -25.58 -6.89
N LEU A 723 -36.82 -25.21 -7.55
CA LEU A 723 -36.20 -23.88 -7.46
C LEU A 723 -36.35 -23.11 -8.76
N TYR A 724 -36.54 -21.80 -8.66
CA TYR A 724 -36.54 -20.94 -9.84
C TYR A 724 -35.12 -20.70 -10.33
N VAL A 725 -34.91 -20.94 -11.63
CA VAL A 725 -33.59 -20.84 -12.26
C VAL A 725 -33.63 -19.97 -13.50
N VAL A 726 -32.46 -19.41 -13.84
CA VAL A 726 -32.18 -18.83 -15.15
C VAL A 726 -31.01 -19.58 -15.76
N CYS A 727 -31.21 -20.11 -16.96
CA CYS A 727 -30.22 -20.87 -17.71
C CYS A 727 -29.78 -20.10 -18.96
N MET A 728 -28.48 -19.93 -19.12
CA MET A 728 -27.87 -19.32 -20.29
C MET A 728 -27.45 -20.44 -21.26
N GLN A 729 -28.23 -20.65 -22.32
CA GLN A 729 -27.97 -21.68 -23.35
C GLN A 729 -26.92 -21.21 -24.36
N GLY A 730 -25.66 -21.30 -23.95
CA GLY A 730 -24.51 -20.88 -24.74
C GLY A 730 -23.92 -19.60 -24.17
N ARG A 731 -22.61 -19.62 -23.97
CA ARG A 731 -21.83 -18.50 -23.43
C ARG A 731 -21.20 -17.65 -24.53
N PHE A 732 -20.71 -16.49 -24.14
CA PHE A 732 -19.92 -15.64 -25.03
C PHE A 732 -18.45 -15.90 -24.79
N HIS A 733 -17.65 -15.79 -25.84
CA HIS A 733 -16.23 -16.02 -25.79
C HIS A 733 -15.42 -14.81 -26.27
N PRO A 734 -14.27 -14.53 -25.64
CA PRO A 734 -13.41 -13.45 -26.11
C PRO A 734 -12.92 -13.62 -27.56
N TYR A 735 -12.71 -14.87 -27.99
CA TYR A 735 -12.30 -15.18 -29.36
C TYR A 735 -13.37 -14.89 -30.42
N GLU A 736 -14.64 -14.67 -30.04
CA GLU A 736 -15.70 -14.17 -30.93
C GLU A 736 -15.58 -12.65 -31.20
N GLY A 737 -14.56 -11.99 -30.63
CA GLY A 737 -14.32 -10.55 -30.74
C GLY A 737 -14.88 -9.74 -29.57
N TYR A 738 -15.42 -10.41 -28.54
CA TYR A 738 -15.96 -9.76 -27.35
C TYR A 738 -14.88 -9.50 -26.29
N THR A 739 -15.04 -8.44 -25.49
CA THR A 739 -14.16 -8.24 -24.32
C THR A 739 -14.52 -9.26 -23.21
N THR A 740 -13.59 -9.56 -22.29
CA THR A 740 -13.88 -10.42 -21.14
C THR A 740 -15.00 -9.84 -20.26
N ALA A 741 -15.09 -8.51 -20.17
CA ALA A 741 -16.20 -7.80 -19.53
C ALA A 741 -17.55 -8.07 -20.24
N THR A 742 -17.55 -8.06 -21.57
CA THR A 742 -18.73 -8.40 -22.39
C THR A 742 -19.12 -9.88 -22.27
N CYS A 743 -18.14 -10.77 -22.10
CA CYS A 743 -18.46 -12.17 -21.91
C CYS A 743 -19.06 -12.44 -20.52
N ALA A 744 -18.54 -11.74 -19.50
CA ALA A 744 -18.95 -11.95 -18.12
C ALA A 744 -20.24 -11.20 -17.72
N PHE A 745 -20.60 -10.07 -18.36
CA PHE A 745 -21.71 -9.21 -17.87
C PHE A 745 -23.07 -9.91 -17.65
N PRO A 746 -23.46 -11.00 -18.34
CA PRO A 746 -24.72 -11.69 -18.04
C PRO A 746 -24.82 -12.14 -16.59
N VAL A 747 -23.69 -12.40 -15.92
CA VAL A 747 -23.64 -12.69 -14.48
C VAL A 747 -24.21 -11.54 -13.64
N ARG A 748 -23.97 -10.27 -14.02
CA ARG A 748 -24.57 -9.09 -13.36
C ARG A 748 -26.07 -9.01 -13.60
N VAL A 749 -26.52 -9.29 -14.82
CA VAL A 749 -27.94 -9.33 -15.18
C VAL A 749 -28.66 -10.38 -14.33
N MET A 750 -28.15 -11.61 -14.29
CA MET A 750 -28.73 -12.69 -13.49
C MET A 750 -28.71 -12.38 -11.99
N ARG A 751 -27.66 -11.70 -11.49
CA ARG A 751 -27.60 -11.23 -10.10
C ARG A 751 -28.71 -10.24 -9.78
N MET A 752 -28.90 -9.23 -10.63
CA MET A 752 -29.92 -8.20 -10.46
C MET A 752 -31.35 -8.75 -10.59
N LEU A 753 -31.53 -9.82 -11.37
CA LEU A 753 -32.80 -10.54 -11.45
C LEU A 753 -33.10 -11.35 -10.19
N GLY A 754 -32.11 -11.64 -9.34
CA GLY A 754 -32.30 -12.24 -8.02
C GLY A 754 -31.40 -13.43 -7.70
N ALA A 755 -30.68 -13.97 -8.68
CA ALA A 755 -29.89 -15.18 -8.48
C ALA A 755 -28.75 -14.92 -7.49
N HIS A 756 -28.48 -15.88 -6.60
CA HIS A 756 -27.40 -15.82 -5.61
C HIS A 756 -26.45 -17.02 -5.70
N THR A 757 -26.85 -18.06 -6.44
CA THR A 757 -26.03 -19.24 -6.71
C THR A 757 -25.71 -19.30 -8.20
N LEU A 758 -24.44 -19.53 -8.55
CA LEU A 758 -24.01 -19.70 -9.93
C LEU A 758 -23.50 -21.14 -10.13
N ILE A 759 -24.07 -21.84 -11.10
CA ILE A 759 -23.55 -23.12 -11.61
C ILE A 759 -22.97 -22.86 -12.99
N VAL A 760 -21.66 -23.06 -13.16
CA VAL A 760 -20.99 -22.88 -14.44
C VAL A 760 -20.51 -24.23 -14.97
N THR A 761 -20.86 -24.55 -16.22
CA THR A 761 -20.42 -25.78 -16.87
C THR A 761 -19.62 -25.48 -18.13
N CYS A 762 -18.51 -26.18 -18.34
CA CYS A 762 -17.70 -26.02 -19.55
C CYS A 762 -17.21 -27.35 -20.10
N ALA A 763 -16.79 -27.32 -21.37
CA ALA A 763 -15.94 -28.35 -21.95
C ALA A 763 -14.47 -27.93 -21.81
N ALA A 764 -13.59 -28.89 -21.55
CA ALA A 764 -12.19 -28.64 -21.28
C ALA A 764 -11.28 -29.73 -21.85
N GLY A 765 -10.04 -29.35 -22.18
CA GLY A 765 -8.96 -30.27 -22.45
C GLY A 765 -8.35 -30.82 -21.16
N GLY A 766 -8.12 -32.11 -21.09
CA GLY A 766 -7.47 -32.78 -19.96
C GLY A 766 -5.96 -32.53 -20.00
N VAL A 767 -5.47 -31.77 -19.02
CA VAL A 767 -4.05 -31.46 -18.82
C VAL A 767 -3.40 -32.48 -17.87
N ASN A 768 -4.16 -32.94 -16.87
CA ASN A 768 -3.78 -34.04 -16.00
C ASN A 768 -3.85 -35.37 -16.77
N LYS A 769 -2.78 -36.16 -16.67
CA LYS A 769 -2.64 -37.44 -17.38
C LYS A 769 -3.62 -38.51 -16.90
N ASP A 770 -4.04 -38.41 -15.65
CA ASP A 770 -4.95 -39.36 -15.02
C ASP A 770 -6.39 -39.12 -15.44
N PHE A 771 -6.68 -38.02 -16.12
CA PHE A 771 -8.01 -37.73 -16.64
C PHE A 771 -8.23 -38.38 -18.00
N SER A 772 -9.46 -38.84 -18.22
CA SER A 772 -9.89 -39.46 -19.46
C SER A 772 -10.99 -38.65 -20.13
N VAL A 773 -11.10 -38.81 -21.46
CA VAL A 773 -12.19 -38.20 -22.22
C VAL A 773 -13.52 -38.74 -21.70
N GLY A 774 -14.44 -37.85 -21.35
CA GLY A 774 -15.71 -38.16 -20.73
C GLY A 774 -15.71 -38.03 -19.19
N ASP A 775 -14.56 -37.80 -18.55
CA ASP A 775 -14.50 -37.52 -17.11
C ASP A 775 -15.18 -36.16 -16.82
N ILE A 776 -15.95 -36.12 -15.73
CA ILE A 776 -16.50 -34.86 -15.21
C ILE A 776 -15.58 -34.40 -14.07
N MET A 777 -15.02 -33.20 -14.22
CA MET A 777 -14.16 -32.57 -13.23
C MET A 777 -14.93 -31.50 -12.46
N LEU A 778 -14.92 -31.61 -11.15
CA LEU A 778 -15.26 -30.55 -10.22
C LEU A 778 -14.14 -29.52 -10.14
N ILE A 779 -14.44 -28.27 -10.46
CA ILE A 779 -13.45 -27.18 -10.44
C ILE A 779 -13.27 -26.71 -9.00
N LYS A 780 -12.13 -27.06 -8.38
CA LYS A 780 -11.81 -26.62 -7.00
C LYS A 780 -11.17 -25.23 -6.97
N ASP A 781 -10.45 -24.86 -8.03
CA ASP A 781 -9.76 -23.58 -8.19
C ASP A 781 -9.46 -23.31 -9.68
N HIS A 782 -8.95 -22.14 -10.02
CA HIS A 782 -8.57 -21.82 -11.39
C HIS A 782 -7.29 -20.96 -11.54
N LEU A 783 -6.58 -21.16 -12.64
CA LEU A 783 -5.54 -20.25 -13.14
C LEU A 783 -6.15 -19.38 -14.25
N ASN A 784 -6.17 -18.05 -14.06
CA ASN A 784 -6.79 -17.13 -15.01
C ASN A 784 -5.73 -16.33 -15.78
N PHE A 785 -5.18 -16.92 -16.85
CA PHE A 785 -4.12 -16.28 -17.65
C PHE A 785 -4.56 -14.96 -18.31
N PRO A 786 -5.78 -14.83 -18.85
CA PRO A 786 -6.28 -13.53 -19.31
C PRO A 786 -6.20 -12.46 -18.21
N ASN A 787 -6.61 -12.77 -16.97
CA ASN A 787 -6.48 -11.81 -15.87
C ASN A 787 -5.02 -11.50 -15.55
N LEU A 788 -4.14 -12.50 -15.50
CA LEU A 788 -2.70 -12.32 -15.24
C LEU A 788 -2.01 -11.46 -16.31
N ALA A 789 -2.48 -11.52 -17.55
CA ALA A 789 -2.03 -10.71 -18.67
C ALA A 789 -2.72 -9.33 -18.78
N GLY A 790 -3.54 -8.96 -17.80
CA GLY A 790 -4.21 -7.65 -17.77
C GLY A 790 -5.50 -7.56 -18.60
N ASN A 791 -6.14 -8.68 -18.94
CA ASN A 791 -7.45 -8.75 -19.60
C ASN A 791 -8.55 -9.22 -18.63
N ASN A 792 -8.65 -8.57 -17.47
CA ASN A 792 -9.61 -8.90 -16.42
C ASN A 792 -11.00 -8.24 -16.67
N PRO A 793 -12.13 -8.96 -16.50
CA PRO A 793 -13.48 -8.42 -16.73
C PRO A 793 -13.86 -7.24 -15.82
N LEU A 794 -13.11 -7.01 -14.73
CA LEU A 794 -13.31 -5.91 -13.78
C LEU A 794 -12.46 -4.66 -14.11
N ILE A 795 -11.66 -4.69 -15.18
CA ILE A 795 -10.92 -3.53 -15.66
C ILE A 795 -11.89 -2.45 -16.10
N GLY A 796 -11.51 -1.18 -15.90
CA GLY A 796 -12.36 -0.03 -16.20
C GLY A 796 -12.96 0.61 -14.94
N HIS A 797 -13.84 1.59 -15.16
CA HIS A 797 -14.49 2.33 -14.09
C HIS A 797 -15.36 1.41 -13.23
N ASN A 798 -15.24 1.52 -11.91
CA ASN A 798 -16.09 0.77 -10.99
C ASN A 798 -17.27 1.62 -10.57
N ASP A 799 -18.44 1.29 -11.09
CA ASP A 799 -19.66 1.97 -10.66
C ASP A 799 -20.01 1.57 -9.22
N GLU A 800 -20.07 2.55 -8.33
CA GLU A 800 -20.35 2.33 -6.90
C GLU A 800 -21.71 1.68 -6.66
N ARG A 801 -22.67 1.76 -7.60
CA ARG A 801 -23.95 1.05 -7.48
C ARG A 801 -23.77 -0.46 -7.50
N TYR A 802 -22.73 -0.98 -8.16
CA TYR A 802 -22.36 -2.38 -8.04
C TYR A 802 -21.94 -2.75 -6.61
N TYR A 803 -21.49 -1.83 -5.76
CA TYR A 803 -21.09 -2.16 -4.39
C TYR A 803 -22.24 -2.68 -3.51
N LEU A 804 -23.47 -2.23 -3.80
CA LEU A 804 -24.69 -2.58 -3.07
C LEU A 804 -25.13 -4.04 -3.25
N PHE A 805 -24.88 -4.64 -4.41
CA PHE A 805 -25.36 -5.99 -4.77
C PHE A 805 -24.29 -6.90 -5.38
N SER A 806 -23.19 -6.30 -5.86
CA SER A 806 -22.13 -6.93 -6.63
C SER A 806 -20.74 -6.82 -5.97
N GLY A 807 -20.64 -6.62 -4.65
CA GLY A 807 -19.40 -6.78 -3.88
C GLY A 807 -18.32 -5.70 -4.06
N PRO A 808 -17.16 -5.84 -3.40
CA PRO A 808 -16.13 -4.82 -3.36
C PRO A 808 -15.35 -4.72 -4.67
N ARG A 809 -14.78 -3.53 -4.96
CA ARG A 809 -13.90 -3.28 -6.12
C ARG A 809 -12.80 -4.33 -6.28
N PHE A 810 -12.24 -4.79 -5.17
CA PHE A 810 -11.19 -5.79 -5.11
C PHE A 810 -11.76 -7.08 -4.49
N PRO A 811 -12.46 -7.92 -5.26
CA PRO A 811 -13.08 -9.11 -4.72
C PRO A 811 -12.02 -10.18 -4.43
N PRO A 812 -12.02 -10.78 -3.22
CA PRO A 812 -11.16 -11.93 -2.95
C PRO A 812 -11.66 -13.13 -3.76
N VAL A 813 -10.81 -13.67 -4.65
CA VAL A 813 -11.16 -14.82 -5.50
C VAL A 813 -10.57 -16.15 -5.02
N GLY A 814 -9.83 -16.16 -3.89
CA GLY A 814 -9.26 -17.40 -3.32
C GLY A 814 -10.30 -18.41 -2.79
N HIS A 815 -11.56 -17.99 -2.68
CA HIS A 815 -12.71 -18.84 -2.38
C HIS A 815 -13.81 -18.66 -3.43
N ALA A 816 -13.43 -18.45 -4.69
CA ALA A 816 -14.38 -18.22 -5.77
C ALA A 816 -15.35 -19.40 -5.98
N TYR A 817 -14.90 -20.63 -5.68
CA TYR A 817 -15.74 -21.83 -5.65
C TYR A 817 -16.13 -22.18 -4.22
N ASP A 818 -17.42 -22.40 -3.98
CA ASP A 818 -17.95 -22.61 -2.63
C ASP A 818 -17.64 -24.02 -2.11
N ARG A 819 -16.86 -24.12 -1.04
CA ARG A 819 -16.41 -25.40 -0.47
C ARG A 819 -17.57 -26.33 -0.07
N ALA A 820 -18.67 -25.78 0.44
CA ALA A 820 -19.83 -26.61 0.80
C ALA A 820 -20.52 -27.17 -0.44
N TYR A 821 -20.57 -26.40 -1.53
CA TYR A 821 -21.07 -26.88 -2.82
C TYR A 821 -20.17 -27.93 -3.44
N LEU A 822 -18.83 -27.78 -3.34
CA LEU A 822 -17.87 -28.78 -3.80
C LEU A 822 -18.06 -30.13 -3.07
N LEU A 823 -18.10 -30.09 -1.73
CA LEU A 823 -18.33 -31.30 -0.93
C LEU A 823 -19.65 -31.96 -1.27
N LYS A 824 -20.71 -31.16 -1.43
CA LYS A 824 -22.02 -31.71 -1.73
C LYS A 824 -22.10 -32.33 -3.11
N MET A 825 -21.49 -31.70 -4.11
CA MET A 825 -21.48 -32.27 -5.46
C MET A 825 -20.76 -33.64 -5.47
N LYS A 826 -19.71 -33.84 -4.65
CA LYS A 826 -19.09 -35.17 -4.49
C LYS A 826 -20.07 -36.20 -3.90
N GLU A 827 -20.90 -35.80 -2.94
CA GLU A 827 -21.94 -36.68 -2.39
C GLU A 827 -23.01 -37.03 -3.43
N VAL A 828 -23.45 -36.06 -4.24
CA VAL A 828 -24.41 -36.28 -5.34
C VAL A 828 -23.81 -37.22 -6.38
N ALA A 829 -22.56 -37.00 -6.79
CA ALA A 829 -21.86 -37.87 -7.74
C ALA A 829 -21.74 -39.30 -7.22
N LYS A 830 -21.42 -39.48 -5.93
CA LYS A 830 -21.34 -40.81 -5.30
C LYS A 830 -22.70 -41.54 -5.33
N LYS A 831 -23.82 -40.85 -5.18
CA LYS A 831 -25.17 -41.47 -5.27
C LYS A 831 -25.47 -41.98 -6.68
N HIS A 832 -24.95 -41.32 -7.71
CA HIS A 832 -25.11 -41.70 -9.11
C HIS A 832 -24.01 -42.64 -9.63
N ASN A 833 -23.11 -43.11 -8.76
CA ASN A 833 -21.92 -43.89 -9.13
C ASN A 833 -21.06 -43.20 -10.22
N VAL A 834 -21.00 -41.87 -10.19
CA VAL A 834 -20.15 -41.08 -11.09
C VAL A 834 -18.80 -40.85 -10.41
N ASP A 835 -17.71 -41.28 -11.06
CA ASP A 835 -16.34 -41.00 -10.60
C ASP A 835 -15.97 -39.55 -10.96
N LEU A 836 -16.20 -38.64 -10.03
CA LEU A 836 -15.96 -37.21 -10.21
C LEU A 836 -14.49 -36.88 -9.97
N ARG A 837 -13.82 -36.32 -10.98
CA ARG A 837 -12.47 -35.75 -10.82
C ARG A 837 -12.55 -34.43 -10.07
N GLU A 838 -11.45 -34.02 -9.45
CA GLU A 838 -11.35 -32.71 -8.78
C GLU A 838 -10.02 -32.06 -9.15
N GLY A 839 -10.05 -30.83 -9.68
CA GLY A 839 -8.84 -30.22 -10.22
C GLY A 839 -8.90 -28.70 -10.42
N VAL A 840 -7.75 -28.13 -10.75
CA VAL A 840 -7.54 -26.71 -11.05
C VAL A 840 -7.78 -26.48 -12.55
N TYR A 841 -8.70 -25.57 -12.87
CA TYR A 841 -9.02 -25.23 -14.25
C TYR A 841 -8.18 -24.05 -14.76
N CYS A 842 -7.56 -24.16 -15.93
CA CYS A 842 -6.77 -23.11 -16.55
C CYS A 842 -7.60 -22.41 -17.63
N GLY A 843 -7.93 -21.14 -17.41
CA GLY A 843 -8.59 -20.29 -18.39
C GLY A 843 -7.58 -19.61 -19.31
N LEU A 844 -7.72 -19.81 -20.62
CA LEU A 844 -6.94 -19.17 -21.70
C LEU A 844 -7.83 -18.31 -22.62
N GLY A 845 -7.22 -17.59 -23.56
CA GLY A 845 -7.93 -16.66 -24.46
C GLY A 845 -8.62 -17.30 -25.66
N GLY A 846 -8.13 -18.44 -26.17
CA GLY A 846 -8.59 -19.04 -27.42
C GLY A 846 -8.36 -18.17 -28.67
N PRO A 847 -8.76 -18.62 -29.88
CA PRO A 847 -9.43 -19.89 -30.20
C PRO A 847 -8.46 -21.06 -30.48
N CYS A 848 -7.15 -20.85 -30.38
CA CYS A 848 -6.17 -21.90 -30.63
C CYS A 848 -6.13 -22.91 -29.48
N TYR A 849 -6.12 -24.20 -29.80
CA TYR A 849 -5.67 -25.22 -28.86
C TYR A 849 -4.20 -25.00 -28.49
N GLU A 850 -3.84 -25.42 -27.29
CA GLU A 850 -2.56 -25.10 -26.68
C GLU A 850 -1.41 -25.86 -27.34
N THR A 851 -0.25 -25.22 -27.41
CA THR A 851 1.01 -25.87 -27.80
C THR A 851 1.46 -26.87 -26.73
N ILE A 852 2.28 -27.85 -27.12
CA ILE A 852 2.90 -28.80 -26.18
C ILE A 852 3.69 -28.09 -25.08
N ALA A 853 4.33 -26.96 -25.39
CA ALA A 853 5.05 -26.14 -24.43
C ALA A 853 4.11 -25.49 -23.40
N GLU A 854 2.99 -24.93 -23.85
CA GLU A 854 1.97 -24.34 -22.98
C GLU A 854 1.34 -25.40 -22.07
N ILE A 855 0.98 -26.57 -22.59
CA ILE A 855 0.44 -27.67 -21.79
C ILE A 855 1.43 -28.13 -20.72
N ASN A 856 2.71 -28.29 -21.06
CA ASN A 856 3.74 -28.66 -20.09
C ASN A 856 3.94 -27.56 -19.04
N MET A 857 3.86 -26.28 -19.42
CA MET A 857 3.86 -25.16 -18.49
C MET A 857 2.65 -25.21 -17.54
N LEU A 858 1.43 -25.39 -18.06
CA LEU A 858 0.21 -25.46 -17.25
C LEU A 858 0.29 -26.57 -16.21
N ARG A 859 0.85 -27.73 -16.57
CA ARG A 859 1.07 -28.85 -15.64
C ARG A 859 2.02 -28.49 -14.50
N ILE A 860 3.14 -27.84 -14.84
CA ILE A 860 4.12 -27.38 -13.84
C ILE A 860 3.47 -26.37 -12.88
N LEU A 861 2.57 -25.53 -13.38
CA LEU A 861 1.80 -24.56 -12.59
C LEU A 861 0.64 -25.18 -11.80
N GLY A 862 0.43 -26.50 -11.89
CA GLY A 862 -0.61 -27.23 -11.16
C GLY A 862 -1.99 -27.22 -11.82
N GLY A 863 -2.07 -26.94 -13.12
CA GLY A 863 -3.30 -27.04 -13.91
C GLY A 863 -3.69 -28.48 -14.24
N ASP A 864 -4.97 -28.82 -14.04
CA ASP A 864 -5.52 -30.16 -14.29
C ASP A 864 -6.39 -30.23 -15.56
N ALA A 865 -7.03 -29.14 -15.94
CA ALA A 865 -7.78 -29.00 -17.18
C ALA A 865 -7.61 -27.60 -17.76
N VAL A 866 -7.81 -27.42 -19.06
CA VAL A 866 -7.68 -26.13 -19.75
C VAL A 866 -8.88 -25.84 -20.63
N GLY A 867 -9.28 -24.58 -20.71
CA GLY A 867 -10.29 -24.14 -21.66
C GLY A 867 -10.36 -22.63 -21.80
N MET A 868 -11.21 -22.16 -22.72
CA MET A 868 -11.17 -20.78 -23.24
C MET A 868 -12.28 -19.89 -22.66
N SER A 869 -12.92 -20.32 -21.56
CA SER A 869 -14.03 -19.60 -20.92
C SER A 869 -14.08 -19.86 -19.40
N THR A 870 -15.19 -19.60 -18.72
CA THR A 870 -15.46 -19.93 -17.31
C THR A 870 -14.87 -18.92 -16.33
N VAL A 871 -13.55 -18.70 -16.40
CA VAL A 871 -12.84 -17.95 -15.35
C VAL A 871 -13.25 -16.48 -15.24
N HIS A 872 -13.65 -15.83 -16.35
CA HIS A 872 -14.12 -14.44 -16.34
C HIS A 872 -15.53 -14.32 -15.76
N GLU A 873 -16.42 -15.30 -16.02
CA GLU A 873 -17.74 -15.38 -15.41
C GLU A 873 -17.62 -15.62 -13.90
N VAL A 874 -16.76 -16.55 -13.47
CA VAL A 874 -16.48 -16.85 -12.06
C VAL A 874 -15.85 -15.65 -11.35
N THR A 875 -14.92 -14.94 -12.00
CA THR A 875 -14.34 -13.69 -11.46
C THR A 875 -15.43 -12.65 -11.20
N LEU A 876 -16.35 -12.45 -12.17
CA LEU A 876 -17.45 -11.52 -12.00
C LEU A 876 -18.50 -12.03 -11.01
N ALA A 877 -18.66 -13.34 -10.86
CA ALA A 877 -19.56 -13.95 -9.90
C ALA A 877 -19.07 -13.76 -8.46
N ALA A 878 -17.76 -13.93 -8.23
CA ALA A 878 -17.10 -13.65 -6.97
C ALA A 878 -17.20 -12.17 -6.59
N HIS A 879 -17.00 -11.26 -7.58
CA HIS A 879 -17.36 -9.86 -7.41
C HIS A 879 -18.82 -9.77 -6.96
N CYS A 880 -19.74 -10.38 -7.71
CA CYS A 880 -21.16 -10.28 -7.45
C CYS A 880 -21.70 -10.97 -6.18
N GLY A 881 -20.85 -11.58 -5.36
CA GLY A 881 -21.23 -12.29 -4.14
C GLY A 881 -22.02 -13.59 -4.40
N PHE A 882 -21.84 -14.22 -5.56
CA PHE A 882 -22.42 -15.53 -5.84
C PHE A 882 -21.72 -16.62 -5.05
N ARG A 883 -22.49 -17.61 -4.59
CA ARG A 883 -21.96 -18.93 -4.24
C ARG A 883 -21.82 -19.74 -5.53
N THR A 884 -20.59 -20.09 -5.91
CA THR A 884 -20.32 -20.66 -7.24
C THR A 884 -19.94 -22.14 -7.16
N LEU A 885 -20.50 -22.94 -8.07
CA LEU A 885 -20.11 -24.32 -8.36
C LEU A 885 -19.65 -24.40 -9.82
N GLY A 886 -18.49 -25.00 -10.08
CA GLY A 886 -17.94 -25.19 -11.42
C GLY A 886 -17.77 -26.66 -11.79
N LEU A 887 -18.21 -27.04 -12.99
CA LEU A 887 -18.03 -28.38 -13.56
C LEU A 887 -17.42 -28.28 -14.96
N ALA A 888 -16.37 -29.05 -15.22
CA ALA A 888 -15.73 -29.15 -16.51
C ALA A 888 -15.85 -30.59 -17.03
N LEU A 889 -16.41 -30.78 -18.22
CA LEU A 889 -16.38 -32.06 -18.92
C LEU A 889 -15.08 -32.15 -19.71
N ILE A 890 -14.28 -33.19 -19.46
CA ILE A 890 -13.05 -33.44 -20.21
C ILE A 890 -13.41 -34.00 -21.59
N THR A 891 -13.30 -33.18 -22.63
CA THR A 891 -13.75 -33.53 -23.99
C THR A 891 -12.64 -34.06 -24.88
N ASN A 892 -11.39 -33.74 -24.57
CA ASN A 892 -10.20 -34.17 -25.30
C ASN A 892 -9.01 -34.24 -24.34
N LYS A 893 -7.96 -34.97 -24.71
CA LYS A 893 -6.66 -34.92 -24.01
C LYS A 893 -5.77 -33.88 -24.68
N CYS A 894 -5.08 -33.09 -23.88
CA CYS A 894 -4.10 -32.13 -24.38
C CYS A 894 -2.83 -32.84 -24.88
N LEU A 895 -2.19 -32.27 -25.89
CA LEU A 895 -0.94 -32.80 -26.44
C LEU A 895 0.23 -32.45 -25.52
N TRP A 896 1.02 -33.45 -25.13
CA TRP A 896 2.13 -33.29 -24.18
C TRP A 896 3.46 -33.84 -24.69
N ASP A 897 3.44 -34.63 -25.77
CA ASP A 897 4.63 -35.11 -26.48
C ASP A 897 4.48 -34.88 -27.98
N TYR A 898 5.62 -34.68 -28.64
CA TYR A 898 5.69 -34.43 -30.09
C TYR A 898 5.45 -35.69 -30.95
N ASN A 899 5.28 -36.86 -30.33
CA ASN A 899 5.07 -38.12 -31.03
C ASN A 899 3.58 -38.47 -31.19
N THR A 900 2.70 -37.76 -30.48
CA THR A 900 1.26 -37.93 -30.56
C THR A 900 0.74 -37.37 -31.89
N THR A 901 0.01 -38.19 -32.65
CA THR A 901 -0.57 -37.81 -33.96
C THR A 901 -2.03 -37.40 -33.90
N TYR A 902 -2.65 -37.49 -32.72
CA TYR A 902 -4.02 -37.02 -32.49
C TYR A 902 -4.04 -35.49 -32.48
N GLU A 903 -5.01 -34.88 -33.17
CA GLU A 903 -5.27 -33.44 -33.11
C GLU A 903 -6.66 -33.20 -32.54
N PRO A 904 -6.81 -32.30 -31.55
CA PRO A 904 -8.12 -31.98 -31.01
C PRO A 904 -8.94 -31.18 -32.04
N VAL A 905 -10.17 -31.61 -32.29
CA VAL A 905 -11.11 -30.95 -33.20
C VAL A 905 -12.41 -30.59 -32.47
N HIS A 906 -13.09 -29.53 -32.92
CA HIS A 906 -14.28 -29.02 -32.25
C HIS A 906 -15.46 -30.01 -32.30
N GLU A 907 -15.56 -30.81 -33.35
CA GLU A 907 -16.59 -31.83 -33.52
C GLU A 907 -16.55 -32.89 -32.41
N ASP A 908 -15.36 -33.26 -31.94
CA ASP A 908 -15.19 -34.19 -30.82
C ASP A 908 -15.75 -33.60 -29.52
N VAL A 909 -15.60 -32.29 -29.31
CA VAL A 909 -16.14 -31.59 -28.15
C VAL A 909 -17.65 -31.73 -28.09
N ILE A 910 -18.34 -31.52 -29.22
CA ILE A 910 -19.80 -31.63 -29.31
C ILE A 910 -20.22 -33.08 -29.06
N ARG A 911 -19.59 -34.05 -29.75
CA ARG A 911 -19.93 -35.48 -29.66
C ARG A 911 -19.80 -36.03 -28.24
N ILE A 912 -18.69 -35.74 -27.54
CA ILE A 912 -18.48 -36.20 -26.16
C ILE A 912 -19.45 -35.50 -25.21
N SER A 913 -19.74 -34.22 -25.43
CA SER A 913 -20.69 -33.48 -24.62
C SER A 913 -22.10 -34.05 -24.72
N GLU A 914 -22.56 -34.44 -25.91
CA GLU A 914 -23.85 -35.10 -26.09
C GLU A 914 -23.91 -36.46 -25.38
N LEU A 915 -22.83 -37.25 -25.46
CA LEU A 915 -22.75 -38.57 -24.79
C LEU A 915 -22.85 -38.47 -23.26
N LYS A 916 -22.27 -37.42 -22.67
CA LYS A 916 -22.23 -37.20 -21.21
C LYS A 916 -23.27 -36.22 -20.70
N ALA A 917 -24.10 -35.65 -21.58
CA ALA A 917 -25.10 -34.65 -21.24
C ALA A 917 -26.08 -35.14 -20.18
N ASN A 918 -26.63 -36.35 -20.34
CA ASN A 918 -27.62 -36.90 -19.39
C ASN A 918 -27.04 -37.07 -17.98
N GLU A 919 -25.81 -37.57 -17.88
CA GLU A 919 -25.13 -37.77 -16.60
C GLU A 919 -24.91 -36.44 -15.88
N LEU A 920 -24.37 -35.43 -16.57
CA LEU A 920 -24.17 -34.10 -16.00
C LEU A 920 -25.49 -33.42 -15.63
N GLN A 921 -26.52 -33.58 -16.46
CA GLN A 921 -27.85 -33.04 -16.21
C GLN A 921 -28.47 -33.60 -14.94
N GLN A 922 -28.36 -34.90 -14.71
CA GLN A 922 -28.84 -35.53 -13.47
C GLN A 922 -28.08 -35.04 -12.24
N LEU A 923 -26.76 -34.90 -12.32
CA LEU A 923 -25.96 -34.36 -11.22
C LEU A 923 -26.40 -32.93 -10.85
N ILE A 924 -26.63 -32.07 -11.84
CA ILE A 924 -27.08 -30.70 -11.59
C ILE A 924 -28.51 -30.68 -11.06
N PHE A 925 -29.41 -31.49 -11.63
CA PHE A 925 -30.80 -31.59 -11.17
C PHE A 925 -30.88 -31.96 -9.68
N ASP A 926 -30.13 -32.98 -9.25
CA ASP A 926 -30.10 -33.42 -7.85
C ASP A 926 -29.37 -32.46 -6.93
N PHE A 927 -28.32 -31.80 -7.41
CA PHE A 927 -27.63 -30.74 -6.66
C PHE A 927 -28.55 -29.54 -6.40
N VAL A 928 -29.38 -29.16 -7.38
CA VAL A 928 -30.41 -28.13 -7.22
C VAL A 928 -31.45 -28.54 -6.19
N GLY A 929 -31.86 -29.81 -6.18
CA GLY A 929 -32.73 -30.37 -5.13
C GLY A 929 -32.14 -30.24 -3.74
N PHE A 930 -30.82 -30.47 -3.58
CA PHE A 930 -30.16 -30.25 -2.30
C PHE A 930 -30.22 -28.79 -1.83
N ILE A 931 -30.00 -27.81 -2.72
CA ILE A 931 -30.06 -26.39 -2.36
C ILE A 931 -31.44 -26.05 -1.79
N LYS A 932 -32.49 -26.64 -2.35
CA LYS A 932 -33.88 -26.44 -1.89
C LYS A 932 -34.07 -26.91 -0.46
N ASP A 933 -33.53 -28.08 -0.12
CA ASP A 933 -33.70 -28.70 1.20
C ASP A 933 -32.94 -27.96 2.32
N HIS A 934 -31.97 -27.11 1.97
CA HIS A 934 -31.06 -26.46 2.92
C HIS A 934 -31.14 -24.92 2.87
N ARG A 935 -32.34 -24.39 2.59
CA ARG A 935 -32.65 -22.96 2.73
C ARG A 935 -32.70 -22.57 4.23
N THR A 936 -31.61 -22.01 4.74
CA THR A 936 -31.58 -21.25 6.01
C THR A 936 -31.07 -19.85 5.76
#